data_AF-A0A2E6KEM0-F1
#
_entry.id   AF-A0A2E6KEM0-F1
#
_cell.length_a   1.000
_cell.length_b   1.000
_cell.length_c   1.000
_cell.angle_alpha   90.00
_cell.angle_beta   90.00
_cell.angle_gamma   90.00
#
_symmetry.space_group_name_H-M   'P 1'
#
loop_
_entity.id
_entity.type
_entity.pdbx_description
1 polymer ?
#
loop_
_entity_poly.entity_id
_entity_poly.type
_entity_poly.pdbx_seq_one_letter_code
_entity_poly.pdbx_strand_id
1 'polypeptide(L)'
;MEPIMTVVLILSVMVCAYMAWNIGANDVANAMGTSVGSKALTLRQAVIIAAVFEFCGAFFAGDAVTDTVRKGILTVDFETVTDDFANDLMYGFISAMMAAAVWLTIATRFGLPVSTTHSIIGGILGIGLVLEIQHSITLIDWGVVRTVVMSWVASPLMGGILAFLTFYIIRLTILEAENPIERSKWLAPILAFPTFFTLGLALQFKALKGFITRAASNGWFGIDDKYDWLPASENGSFNPMADNPWFPINSLILAALIGLIASIALWYVLRNYEFNKKSDGFQGVEKIFVWLQIITAAYVAFAHGANDRSNAIGPMAAVYDILSSGGDLAEQVDVPLWLVLLGSAGIAIGVMTWGWRVMETIGTKITDITPTRGFAAEFGAATTILIFSMPFLAVPVSTTHTLVGSVVGVGLAGGAKNVDFRVFGKIAASWVASLPAAAFGAVTIYMAMGSDPLKLIVVLPIAFLAVAYVMWKTSGDEIFVEDALADAGGDGKTMPTVFELFHSHAEIVEETVEHMLTAVSKATQGEDPSEEIQATIASELKADELKNVLRERVGSSEWKLLINSDEFIYMLGRQDRIADYAQNVAEQLSFRELYDNKEARKLVMEMAESVKKTASIYEDTVLHLRKLTLSGHTKADKEELKKLIHDVNVSEHEADMAESRAAGFVFSSGSDDPLAAVHMYRVLQRLDDVANACEDAANAFLPIVYN
;
A
#
# COMPACT_ATOMS: atom_id res chain seq x y z
N MET A 1 13.94 -43.98 11.23
CA MET A 1 12.75 -43.44 11.91
C MET A 1 11.69 -44.52 11.98
N GLU A 2 10.98 -44.61 13.10
CA GLU A 2 9.77 -45.43 13.19
C GLU A 2 8.69 -44.92 12.22
N PRO A 3 7.74 -45.78 11.79
CA PRO A 3 6.67 -45.39 10.88
C PRO A 3 5.84 -44.19 11.38
N ILE A 4 5.57 -44.11 12.69
CA ILE A 4 4.79 -43.03 13.31
C ILE A 4 5.56 -41.71 13.21
N MET A 5 6.84 -41.69 13.57
CA MET A 5 7.68 -40.48 13.50
C MET A 5 7.87 -39.98 12.06
N THR A 6 7.82 -40.89 11.09
CA THR A 6 7.83 -40.51 9.67
C THR A 6 6.55 -39.76 9.29
N VAL A 7 5.39 -40.17 9.81
CA VAL A 7 4.11 -39.45 9.60
C VAL A 7 4.13 -38.09 10.30
N VAL A 8 4.67 -38.03 11.52
CA VAL A 8 4.87 -36.75 12.25
C VAL A 8 5.73 -35.80 11.42
N LEU A 9 6.86 -36.26 10.89
CA LEU A 9 7.72 -35.45 10.02
C LEU A 9 6.96 -34.91 8.79
N ILE A 10 6.18 -35.76 8.11
CA ILE A 10 5.39 -35.35 6.94
C ILE A 10 4.39 -34.26 7.32
N LEU A 11 3.68 -34.42 8.44
CA LEU A 11 2.72 -33.41 8.91
C LEU A 11 3.42 -32.11 9.33
N SER A 12 4.57 -32.18 9.99
CA SER A 12 5.37 -31.01 10.35
C SER A 12 5.85 -30.24 9.11
N VAL A 13 6.29 -30.96 8.07
CA VAL A 13 6.67 -30.36 6.79
C VAL A 13 5.47 -29.70 6.10
N MET A 14 4.28 -30.30 6.17
CA MET A 14 3.05 -29.68 5.67
C MET A 14 2.69 -28.39 6.43
N VAL A 15 2.79 -28.41 7.76
CA VAL A 15 2.57 -27.21 8.59
C VAL A 15 3.60 -26.11 8.27
N CYS A 16 4.88 -26.48 8.10
CA CYS A 16 5.92 -25.54 7.68
C CYS A 16 5.64 -24.93 6.30
N ALA A 17 5.25 -25.74 5.32
CA ALA A 17 4.86 -25.27 3.99
C ALA A 17 3.64 -24.33 4.05
N TYR A 18 2.66 -24.66 4.89
CA TYR A 18 1.47 -23.82 5.10
C TYR A 18 1.80 -22.50 5.79
N MET A 19 2.69 -22.50 6.78
CA MET A 19 3.20 -21.27 7.40
C MET A 19 3.96 -20.41 6.38
N ALA A 20 4.87 -21.01 5.60
CA ALA A 20 5.61 -20.31 4.55
C ALA A 20 4.69 -19.70 3.49
N TRP A 21 3.64 -20.43 3.08
CA TRP A 21 2.61 -19.91 2.18
C TRP A 21 1.86 -18.71 2.77
N ASN A 22 1.50 -18.75 4.06
CA ASN A 22 0.84 -17.64 4.72
C ASN A 22 1.73 -16.40 4.86
N ILE A 23 3.03 -16.58 5.09
CA ILE A 23 3.99 -15.49 5.12
C ILE A 23 3.95 -14.73 3.79
N GLY A 24 4.12 -15.43 2.66
CA GLY A 24 4.06 -14.78 1.35
C GLY A 24 2.69 -14.19 1.01
N ALA A 25 1.60 -14.80 1.48
CA ALA A 25 0.25 -14.32 1.22
C ALA A 25 -0.11 -13.03 2.01
N ASN A 26 0.34 -12.90 3.26
CA ASN A 26 0.07 -11.69 4.06
C ASN A 26 1.07 -10.58 3.75
N ASP A 27 2.35 -10.91 3.68
CA ASP A 27 3.39 -9.91 3.84
C ASP A 27 3.86 -9.28 2.53
N VAL A 28 3.46 -9.81 1.36
CA VAL A 28 3.79 -9.15 0.07
C VAL A 28 3.25 -7.73 -0.01
N ALA A 29 2.17 -7.43 0.69
CA ALA A 29 1.63 -6.09 0.79
C ALA A 29 2.64 -5.12 1.45
N ASN A 30 3.52 -5.63 2.32
CA ASN A 30 4.60 -4.84 2.92
C ASN A 30 5.73 -4.57 1.93
N ALA A 31 5.96 -5.45 0.95
CA ALA A 31 7.00 -5.26 -0.05
C ALA A 31 6.54 -4.41 -1.25
N MET A 32 5.28 -4.58 -1.66
CA MET A 32 4.77 -4.05 -2.92
C MET A 32 3.59 -3.08 -2.77
N GLY A 33 3.01 -2.95 -1.58
CA GLY A 33 1.82 -2.10 -1.35
C GLY A 33 2.08 -0.63 -1.68
N THR A 34 3.29 -0.11 -1.40
CA THR A 34 3.70 1.24 -1.75
C THR A 34 3.89 1.44 -3.26
N SER A 35 4.35 0.41 -3.97
CA SER A 35 4.54 0.42 -5.43
C SER A 35 3.24 0.26 -6.21
N VAL A 36 2.29 -0.51 -5.68
CA VAL A 36 0.94 -0.61 -6.23
C VAL A 36 0.15 0.66 -5.91
N GLY A 37 0.26 1.18 -4.68
CA GLY A 37 -0.39 2.41 -4.24
C GLY A 37 0.08 3.65 -5.00
N SER A 38 1.38 3.77 -5.27
CA SER A 38 1.95 4.84 -6.10
C SER A 38 1.73 4.66 -7.61
N LYS A 39 1.20 3.49 -8.01
CA LYS A 39 0.97 3.09 -9.41
C LYS A 39 2.25 2.95 -10.23
N ALA A 40 3.39 2.79 -9.57
CA ALA A 40 4.63 2.41 -10.22
C ALA A 40 4.55 1.00 -10.83
N LEU A 41 3.79 0.11 -10.19
CA LEU A 41 3.55 -1.25 -10.63
C LEU A 41 2.05 -1.59 -10.65
N THR A 42 1.63 -2.34 -11.67
CA THR A 42 0.33 -3.00 -11.62
C THR A 42 0.37 -4.17 -10.62
N LEU A 43 -0.78 -4.55 -10.06
CA LEU A 43 -0.90 -5.67 -9.13
C LEU A 43 -0.26 -6.97 -9.68
N ARG A 44 -0.47 -7.27 -10.97
CA ARG A 44 0.12 -8.45 -11.62
C ARG A 44 1.65 -8.39 -11.68
N GLN A 45 2.21 -7.22 -12.00
CA GLN A 45 3.67 -7.04 -12.04
C GLN A 45 4.27 -7.13 -10.64
N ALA A 46 3.63 -6.49 -9.65
CA ALA A 46 4.02 -6.55 -8.26
C ALA A 46 4.09 -7.99 -7.72
N VAL A 47 3.07 -8.80 -7.97
CA VAL A 47 3.04 -10.23 -7.59
C VAL A 47 4.22 -11.00 -8.18
N ILE A 48 4.52 -10.80 -9.48
CA ILE A 48 5.62 -11.53 -10.16
C ILE A 48 6.98 -11.12 -9.58
N ILE A 49 7.20 -9.81 -9.43
CA ILE A 49 8.47 -9.28 -8.89
C ILE A 49 8.65 -9.76 -7.45
N ALA A 50 7.62 -9.64 -6.60
CA ALA A 50 7.68 -10.10 -5.22
C ALA A 50 7.97 -11.60 -5.13
N ALA A 51 7.27 -12.44 -5.89
CA ALA A 51 7.49 -13.89 -5.87
C ALA A 51 8.95 -14.26 -6.21
N VAL A 52 9.57 -13.59 -7.19
CA VAL A 52 10.96 -13.83 -7.57
C VAL A 52 11.92 -13.33 -6.48
N PHE A 53 11.77 -12.08 -6.04
CA PHE A 53 12.73 -11.47 -5.12
C PHE A 53 12.58 -11.95 -3.68
N GLU A 54 11.37 -12.25 -3.20
CA GLU A 54 11.17 -12.91 -1.90
C GLU A 54 11.72 -14.33 -1.90
N PHE A 55 11.55 -15.10 -2.99
CA PHE A 55 12.21 -16.39 -3.14
C PHE A 55 13.73 -16.25 -3.08
N CYS A 56 14.29 -15.30 -3.83
CA CYS A 56 15.73 -15.05 -3.83
C CYS A 56 16.22 -14.62 -2.45
N GLY A 57 15.49 -13.73 -1.77
CA GLY A 57 15.78 -13.29 -0.42
C GLY A 57 15.79 -14.45 0.56
N ALA A 58 14.73 -15.27 0.55
CA ALA A 58 14.60 -16.42 1.43
C ALA A 58 15.64 -17.52 1.13
N PHE A 59 15.99 -17.72 -0.13
CA PHE A 59 16.96 -18.75 -0.50
C PHE A 59 18.40 -18.30 -0.25
N PHE A 60 18.73 -17.05 -0.60
CA PHE A 60 20.09 -16.50 -0.53
C PHE A 60 20.38 -15.70 0.74
N ALA A 61 19.43 -15.38 1.61
CA ALA A 61 19.70 -14.60 2.81
C ALA A 61 18.82 -15.06 3.99
N GLY A 62 19.33 -14.96 5.22
CA GLY A 62 18.58 -15.25 6.43
C GLY A 62 19.05 -16.43 7.28
N ASP A 63 20.27 -16.96 7.10
CA ASP A 63 20.78 -18.08 7.95
C ASP A 63 20.87 -17.61 9.40
N ALA A 64 21.48 -16.44 9.59
CA ALA A 64 21.66 -15.83 10.91
C ALA A 64 20.35 -15.67 11.69
N VAL A 65 19.30 -15.14 11.06
CA VAL A 65 17.99 -14.95 11.73
C VAL A 65 17.32 -16.30 12.03
N THR A 66 17.46 -17.27 11.13
CA THR A 66 16.94 -18.64 11.33
C THR A 66 17.59 -19.30 12.56
N ASP A 67 18.91 -19.12 12.72
CA ASP A 67 19.64 -19.60 13.90
C ASP A 67 19.15 -18.93 15.19
N THR A 68 18.91 -17.62 15.18
CA THR A 68 18.36 -16.90 16.33
C THR A 68 16.94 -17.36 16.69
N VAL A 69 16.05 -17.58 15.72
CA VAL A 69 14.68 -18.08 16.00
C VAL A 69 14.72 -19.51 16.54
N ARG A 70 15.65 -20.34 16.05
CA ARG A 70 15.85 -21.72 16.53
C ARG A 70 16.37 -21.77 17.97
N LYS A 71 17.43 -21.01 18.28
CA LYS A 71 18.20 -21.14 19.55
C LYS A 71 17.93 -20.06 20.58
N GLY A 72 17.46 -18.88 20.16
CA GLY A 72 17.49 -17.67 20.98
C GLY A 72 16.25 -17.43 21.83
N ILE A 73 15.08 -17.97 21.48
CA ILE A 73 13.83 -17.70 22.22
C ILE A 73 13.64 -18.69 23.36
N LEU A 74 13.87 -19.98 23.08
CA LEU A 74 13.85 -21.05 24.08
C LEU A 74 15.28 -21.60 24.16
N THR A 75 15.95 -21.34 25.28
CA THR A 75 17.29 -21.89 25.55
C THR A 75 17.13 -23.23 26.24
N VAL A 76 17.54 -24.28 25.54
CA VAL A 76 17.54 -25.64 26.08
C VAL A 76 18.97 -25.98 26.47
N ASP A 77 19.19 -26.30 27.74
CA ASP A 77 20.48 -26.82 28.19
C ASP A 77 20.62 -28.29 27.76
N PHE A 78 21.34 -28.49 26.66
CA PHE A 78 21.45 -29.75 25.93
C PHE A 78 22.07 -30.89 26.75
N GLU A 79 22.74 -30.60 27.86
CA GLU A 79 23.29 -31.64 28.74
C GLU A 79 22.23 -32.27 29.69
N THR A 80 21.05 -31.65 29.82
CA THR A 80 19.99 -32.06 30.76
C THR A 80 18.69 -32.52 30.10
N VAL A 81 18.67 -32.62 28.77
CA VAL A 81 17.47 -32.93 27.99
C VAL A 81 17.08 -34.40 28.17
N THR A 82 15.82 -34.62 28.56
CA THR A 82 15.18 -35.94 28.49
C THR A 82 14.48 -36.10 27.14
N ASP A 83 14.38 -37.33 26.63
CA ASP A 83 13.67 -37.63 25.38
C ASP A 83 12.21 -37.14 25.42
N ASP A 84 11.56 -37.20 26.58
CA ASP A 84 10.20 -36.70 26.80
C ASP A 84 10.12 -35.18 26.61
N PHE A 85 11.09 -34.43 27.15
CA PHE A 85 11.17 -32.99 26.96
C PHE A 85 11.43 -32.61 25.50
N ALA A 86 12.32 -33.32 24.81
CA ALA A 86 12.59 -33.08 23.39
C ALA A 86 11.35 -33.29 22.52
N ASN A 87 10.56 -34.33 22.80
CA ASN A 87 9.29 -34.58 22.11
C ASN A 87 8.25 -33.47 22.38
N ASP A 88 8.12 -33.03 23.63
CA ASP A 88 7.23 -31.93 24.00
C ASP A 88 7.60 -30.62 23.31
N LEU A 89 8.89 -30.31 23.25
CA LEU A 89 9.41 -29.14 22.55
C LEU A 89 9.09 -29.20 21.05
N MET A 90 9.27 -30.37 20.43
CA MET A 90 8.92 -30.60 19.03
C MET A 90 7.42 -30.35 18.78
N TYR A 91 6.53 -30.93 19.59
CA TYR A 91 5.09 -30.71 19.48
C TYR A 91 4.71 -29.25 19.72
N GLY A 92 5.43 -28.60 20.63
CA GLY A 92 5.34 -27.17 20.89
C GLY A 92 5.62 -26.32 19.64
N PHE A 93 6.74 -26.54 18.96
CA PHE A 93 7.08 -25.82 17.74
C PHE A 93 6.09 -26.07 16.59
N ILE A 94 5.61 -27.32 16.43
CA ILE A 94 4.57 -27.65 15.44
C ILE A 94 3.27 -26.89 15.73
N SER A 95 2.88 -26.84 17.01
CA SER A 95 1.68 -26.12 17.46
C SER A 95 1.80 -24.61 17.27
N ALA A 96 2.97 -24.03 17.56
CA ALA A 96 3.26 -22.63 17.34
C ALA A 96 3.18 -22.25 15.85
N MET A 97 3.79 -23.04 14.97
CA MET A 97 3.70 -22.83 13.52
C MET A 97 2.26 -22.94 13.02
N MET A 98 1.51 -23.96 13.46
CA MET A 98 0.12 -24.14 13.04
C MET A 98 -0.77 -22.99 13.51
N ALA A 99 -0.66 -22.58 14.77
CA ALA A 99 -1.43 -21.47 15.32
C ALA A 99 -1.13 -20.15 14.62
N ALA A 100 0.16 -19.85 14.39
CA ALA A 100 0.57 -18.66 13.65
C ALA A 100 0.02 -18.69 12.22
N ALA A 101 0.13 -19.82 11.50
CA ALA A 101 -0.38 -19.96 10.14
C ALA A 101 -1.92 -19.77 10.07
N VAL A 102 -2.67 -20.32 11.03
CA VAL A 102 -4.12 -20.13 11.13
C VAL A 102 -4.47 -18.66 11.35
N TRP A 103 -3.79 -17.99 12.29
CA TRP A 103 -3.99 -16.56 12.54
C TRP A 103 -3.71 -15.72 11.29
N LEU A 104 -2.61 -16.01 10.58
CA LEU A 104 -2.25 -15.33 9.34
C LEU A 104 -3.26 -15.57 8.21
N THR A 105 -3.79 -16.79 8.08
CA THR A 105 -4.87 -17.06 7.10
C THR A 105 -6.11 -16.22 7.39
N ILE A 106 -6.50 -16.13 8.67
CA ILE A 106 -7.64 -15.32 9.10
C ILE A 106 -7.38 -13.84 8.80
N ALA A 107 -6.21 -13.32 9.18
CA ALA A 107 -5.84 -11.92 8.93
C ALA A 107 -5.79 -11.59 7.43
N THR A 108 -5.15 -12.43 6.63
CA THR A 108 -5.05 -12.28 5.16
C THR A 108 -6.42 -12.31 4.50
N ARG A 109 -7.33 -13.16 4.97
CA ARG A 109 -8.69 -13.23 4.44
C ARG A 109 -9.46 -11.93 4.65
N PHE A 110 -9.23 -11.28 5.78
CA PHE A 110 -9.82 -9.98 6.13
C PHE A 110 -9.03 -8.78 5.59
N GLY A 111 -7.99 -9.02 4.78
CA GLY A 111 -7.15 -7.96 4.20
C GLY A 111 -6.28 -7.23 5.22
N LEU A 112 -6.13 -7.79 6.43
CA LEU A 112 -5.41 -7.14 7.53
C LEU A 112 -3.90 -7.41 7.44
N PRO A 113 -3.06 -6.36 7.39
CA PRO A 113 -1.62 -6.51 7.48
C PRO A 113 -1.22 -6.78 8.93
N VAL A 114 -0.79 -8.01 9.20
CA VAL A 114 -0.32 -8.42 10.52
C VAL A 114 1.19 -8.69 10.48
N SER A 115 1.79 -8.97 11.63
CA SER A 115 3.20 -9.36 11.68
C SER A 115 3.33 -10.85 11.89
N THR A 116 3.93 -11.52 10.91
CA THR A 116 4.28 -12.95 10.98
C THR A 116 5.26 -13.23 12.10
N THR A 117 6.30 -12.40 12.25
CA THR A 117 7.28 -12.48 13.34
C THR A 117 6.63 -12.40 14.72
N HIS A 118 5.68 -11.48 14.94
CA HIS A 118 4.96 -11.41 16.22
C HIS A 118 4.10 -12.64 16.47
N SER A 119 3.48 -13.17 15.41
CA SER A 119 2.60 -14.34 15.51
C SER A 119 3.40 -15.59 15.90
N ILE A 120 4.53 -15.86 15.24
CA ILE A 120 5.33 -17.04 15.59
C ILE A 120 6.01 -16.90 16.95
N ILE A 121 6.56 -15.72 17.29
CA ILE A 121 7.20 -15.50 18.59
C ILE A 121 6.17 -15.57 19.71
N GLY A 122 4.96 -15.03 19.52
CA GLY A 122 3.85 -15.18 20.45
C GLY A 122 3.48 -16.65 20.67
N GLY A 123 3.41 -17.43 19.59
CA GLY A 123 3.20 -18.89 19.65
C GLY A 123 4.29 -19.61 20.43
N ILE A 124 5.56 -19.33 20.14
CA ILE A 124 6.73 -19.93 20.82
C ILE A 124 6.75 -19.56 22.31
N LEU A 125 6.50 -18.29 22.65
CA LEU A 125 6.43 -17.85 24.06
C LEU A 125 5.26 -18.49 24.81
N GLY A 126 4.09 -18.60 24.17
CA GLY A 126 2.93 -19.27 24.77
C GLY A 126 3.22 -20.73 25.11
N ILE A 127 3.86 -21.45 24.20
CA ILE A 127 4.33 -22.83 24.43
C ILE A 127 5.43 -22.89 25.48
N GLY A 128 6.42 -22.00 25.40
CA GLY A 128 7.52 -21.92 26.36
C GLY A 128 7.02 -21.81 27.79
N LEU A 129 6.05 -20.93 28.05
CA LEU A 129 5.44 -20.76 29.38
C LEU A 129 4.74 -22.04 29.87
N VAL A 130 4.10 -22.78 28.97
CA VAL A 130 3.46 -24.06 29.32
C VAL A 130 4.52 -25.11 29.66
N LEU A 131 5.58 -25.21 28.87
CA LEU A 131 6.66 -26.16 29.08
C LEU A 131 7.43 -25.89 30.38
N GLU A 132 7.68 -24.62 30.72
CA GLU A 132 8.29 -24.24 32.00
C GLU A 132 7.46 -24.74 33.20
N ILE A 133 6.12 -24.65 33.11
CA ILE A 133 5.22 -25.13 34.17
C ILE A 133 5.19 -26.67 34.21
N GLN A 134 5.11 -27.33 33.06
CA GLN A 134 5.03 -28.80 32.97
C GLN A 134 6.29 -29.49 33.47
N HIS A 135 7.45 -28.94 33.13
CA HIS A 135 8.75 -29.55 33.43
C HIS A 135 9.48 -28.88 34.61
N SER A 136 8.92 -27.81 35.19
CA SER A 136 9.52 -27.06 36.30
C SER A 136 10.95 -26.57 36.02
N ILE A 137 11.20 -26.14 34.78
CA ILE A 137 12.48 -25.62 34.28
C ILE A 137 12.32 -24.17 33.79
N THR A 138 13.43 -23.45 33.69
CA THR A 138 13.48 -22.13 33.03
C THR A 138 13.96 -22.32 31.60
N LEU A 139 13.13 -21.98 30.61
CA LEU A 139 13.39 -22.16 29.18
C LEU A 139 13.48 -20.84 28.43
N ILE A 140 12.73 -19.83 28.87
CA ILE A 140 12.62 -18.57 28.13
C ILE A 140 13.82 -17.69 28.47
N ASP A 141 14.62 -17.35 27.46
CA ASP A 141 15.67 -16.34 27.61
C ASP A 141 15.05 -14.93 27.56
N TRP A 142 14.73 -14.39 28.73
CA TRP A 142 14.19 -13.04 28.87
C TRP A 142 15.12 -11.94 28.35
N GLY A 143 16.44 -12.20 28.26
CA GLY A 143 17.41 -11.28 27.67
C GLY A 143 17.26 -11.18 26.16
N VAL A 144 17.13 -12.32 25.49
CA VAL A 144 16.87 -12.36 24.03
C VAL A 144 15.47 -11.84 23.72
N VAL A 145 14.45 -12.24 24.49
CA VAL A 145 13.07 -11.72 24.33
C VAL A 145 13.05 -10.20 24.47
N ARG A 146 13.77 -9.63 25.45
CA ARG A 146 13.91 -8.17 25.57
C ARG A 146 14.55 -7.55 24.34
N THR A 147 15.60 -8.17 23.78
CA THR A 147 16.27 -7.70 22.55
C THR A 147 15.32 -7.71 21.35
N VAL A 148 14.53 -8.79 21.20
CA VAL A 148 13.49 -8.91 20.18
C VAL A 148 12.42 -7.82 20.34
N VAL A 149 11.88 -7.63 21.55
CA VAL A 149 10.85 -6.60 21.81
C VAL A 149 11.39 -5.20 21.54
N MET A 150 12.64 -4.91 21.92
CA MET A 150 13.30 -3.64 21.60
C MET A 150 13.45 -3.43 20.09
N SER A 151 13.71 -4.50 19.33
CA SER A 151 13.80 -4.42 17.87
C SER A 151 12.48 -4.02 17.21
N TRP A 152 11.33 -4.38 17.80
CA TRP A 152 10.01 -4.02 17.28
C TRP A 152 9.70 -2.53 17.37
N VAL A 153 10.42 -1.81 18.25
CA VAL A 153 10.36 -0.34 18.37
C VAL A 153 11.51 0.32 17.61
N ALA A 154 12.71 -0.26 17.66
CA ALA A 154 13.89 0.29 17.02
C ALA A 154 13.81 0.22 15.48
N SER A 155 13.30 -0.88 14.92
CA SER A 155 13.24 -1.05 13.46
C SER A 155 12.28 -0.08 12.76
N PRO A 156 11.04 0.19 13.23
CA PRO A 156 10.17 1.20 12.62
C PRO A 156 10.73 2.61 12.75
N LEU A 157 11.37 2.91 13.88
CA LEU A 157 11.99 4.21 14.11
C LEU A 157 13.17 4.43 13.17
N MET A 158 14.05 3.43 13.03
CA MET A 158 15.20 3.53 12.11
C MET A 158 14.74 3.61 10.65
N GLY A 159 13.76 2.80 10.25
CA GLY A 159 13.15 2.89 8.93
C GLY A 159 12.54 4.26 8.66
N GLY A 160 11.77 4.80 9.62
CA GLY A 160 11.20 6.14 9.57
C GLY A 160 12.23 7.24 9.44
N ILE A 161 13.31 7.20 10.23
CA ILE A 161 14.40 8.20 10.16
C ILE A 161 15.12 8.12 8.81
N LEU A 162 15.47 6.92 8.35
CA LEU A 162 16.15 6.73 7.07
C LEU A 162 15.28 7.19 5.90
N ALA A 163 13.98 6.86 5.93
CA ALA A 163 13.04 7.26 4.90
C ALA A 163 12.79 8.79 4.91
N PHE A 164 12.66 9.39 6.10
CA PHE A 164 12.59 10.84 6.28
C PHE A 164 13.80 11.54 5.66
N LEU A 165 15.01 11.10 6.02
CA LEU A 165 16.26 11.69 5.53
C LEU A 165 16.39 11.52 4.01
N THR A 166 16.07 10.33 3.50
CA THR A 166 16.12 10.05 2.06
C THR A 166 15.17 10.95 1.29
N PHE A 167 13.91 11.06 1.73
CA PHE A 167 12.94 11.93 1.08
C PHE A 167 13.32 13.41 1.22
N TYR A 168 13.83 13.83 2.38
CA TYR A 168 14.31 15.20 2.61
C TYR A 168 15.45 15.57 1.65
N ILE A 169 16.40 14.66 1.42
CA ILE A 169 17.48 14.83 0.44
C ILE A 169 16.91 14.93 -0.97
N ILE A 170 16.00 14.03 -1.37
CA ILE A 170 15.34 14.08 -2.70
C ILE A 170 14.64 15.42 -2.90
N ARG A 171 13.90 15.89 -1.88
CA ARG A 171 13.19 17.16 -1.91
C ARG A 171 14.15 18.33 -2.17
N LEU A 172 15.18 18.48 -1.35
CA LEU A 172 16.13 19.60 -1.47
C LEU A 172 16.98 19.56 -2.74
N THR A 173 17.36 18.37 -3.21
CA THR A 173 18.33 18.23 -4.30
C THR A 173 17.70 18.09 -5.68
N ILE A 174 16.46 17.59 -5.75
CA ILE A 174 15.73 17.31 -6.99
C ILE A 174 14.48 18.18 -7.09
N LEU A 175 13.57 18.10 -6.12
CA LEU A 175 12.23 18.72 -6.24
C LEU A 175 12.27 20.25 -6.16
N GLU A 176 13.18 20.82 -5.37
CA GLU A 176 13.36 22.27 -5.22
C GLU A 176 14.41 22.87 -6.18
N ALA A 177 14.92 22.08 -7.13
CA ALA A 177 15.91 22.55 -8.10
C ALA A 177 15.28 23.36 -9.25
N GLU A 178 16.04 24.25 -9.88
CA GLU A 178 15.58 25.06 -11.04
C GLU A 178 15.12 24.19 -12.23
N ASN A 179 15.74 23.02 -12.44
CA ASN A 179 15.32 22.03 -13.44
C ASN A 179 15.27 20.62 -12.83
N PRO A 180 14.15 20.23 -12.19
CA PRO A 180 14.01 18.97 -11.48
C PRO A 180 14.19 17.73 -12.35
N ILE A 181 13.78 17.78 -13.63
CA ILE A 181 13.83 16.63 -14.54
C ILE A 181 15.28 16.29 -14.90
N GLU A 182 16.09 17.28 -15.30
CA GLU A 182 17.50 17.03 -15.60
C GLU A 182 18.28 16.60 -14.37
N ARG A 183 18.01 17.22 -13.22
CA ARG A 183 18.59 16.82 -11.92
C ARG A 183 18.24 15.37 -11.59
N SER A 184 17.00 14.95 -11.79
CA SER A 184 16.55 13.57 -11.57
C SER A 184 17.31 12.57 -12.43
N LYS A 185 17.54 12.85 -13.71
CA LYS A 185 18.28 11.95 -14.60
C LYS A 185 19.71 11.69 -14.14
N TRP A 186 20.36 12.69 -13.54
CA TRP A 186 21.73 12.58 -13.06
C TRP A 186 21.81 11.98 -11.65
N LEU A 187 20.87 12.33 -10.77
CA LEU A 187 20.85 11.86 -9.37
C LEU A 187 20.24 10.47 -9.21
N ALA A 188 19.31 10.05 -10.07
CA ALA A 188 18.67 8.73 -9.98
C ALA A 188 19.67 7.55 -9.93
N PRO A 189 20.69 7.46 -10.81
CA PRO A 189 21.75 6.45 -10.71
C PRO A 189 22.51 6.44 -9.40
N ILE A 190 22.73 7.62 -8.82
CA ILE A 190 23.44 7.81 -7.55
C ILE A 190 22.54 7.35 -6.39
N LEU A 191 21.24 7.65 -6.43
CA LEU A 191 20.27 7.19 -5.44
C LEU A 191 20.03 5.67 -5.50
N ALA A 192 20.16 5.04 -6.68
CA ALA A 192 20.05 3.60 -6.84
C ALA A 192 21.32 2.83 -6.39
N PHE A 193 22.48 3.49 -6.33
CA PHE A 193 23.77 2.85 -6.02
C PHE A 193 23.75 2.11 -4.67
N PRO A 194 23.28 2.69 -3.55
CA PRO A 194 23.22 1.99 -2.26
C PRO A 194 22.37 0.72 -2.31
N THR A 195 21.30 0.72 -3.10
CA THR A 195 20.44 -0.47 -3.30
C THR A 195 21.18 -1.57 -4.06
N PHE A 196 21.86 -1.24 -5.16
CA PHE A 196 22.64 -2.24 -5.89
C PHE A 196 23.86 -2.73 -5.11
N PHE A 197 24.49 -1.85 -4.32
CA PHE A 197 25.59 -2.19 -3.45
C PHE A 197 25.19 -3.23 -2.39
N THR A 198 24.07 -3.00 -1.70
CA THR A 198 23.56 -3.91 -0.67
C THR A 198 23.12 -5.26 -1.25
N LEU A 199 22.42 -5.26 -2.39
CA LEU A 199 22.10 -6.50 -3.12
C LEU A 199 23.36 -7.23 -3.58
N GLY A 200 24.39 -6.50 -4.02
CA GLY A 200 25.69 -7.05 -4.39
C GLY A 200 26.41 -7.72 -3.23
N LEU A 201 26.33 -7.18 -2.02
CA LEU A 201 26.85 -7.84 -0.81
C LEU A 201 26.06 -9.12 -0.49
N ALA A 202 24.73 -9.06 -0.54
CA ALA A 202 23.89 -10.22 -0.24
C ALA A 202 24.14 -11.39 -1.21
N LEU A 203 24.31 -11.10 -2.51
CA LEU A 203 24.69 -12.10 -3.51
C LEU A 203 26.03 -12.77 -3.17
N GLN A 204 27.04 -11.98 -2.78
CA GLN A 204 28.36 -12.49 -2.45
C GLN A 204 28.34 -13.39 -1.22
N PHE A 205 27.68 -12.94 -0.15
CA PHE A 205 27.69 -13.60 1.15
C PHE A 205 27.02 -14.98 1.13
N LYS A 206 26.24 -15.30 0.08
CA LYS A 206 25.55 -16.58 0.01
C LYS A 206 25.55 -17.24 -1.37
N ALA A 207 25.09 -16.56 -2.42
CA ALA A 207 25.06 -17.16 -3.77
C ALA A 207 26.48 -17.54 -4.24
N LEU A 208 27.47 -16.71 -3.90
CA LEU A 208 28.87 -17.00 -4.18
C LEU A 208 29.60 -17.69 -3.02
N LYS A 209 28.98 -17.92 -1.86
CA LYS A 209 29.61 -18.57 -0.69
C LYS A 209 30.22 -19.92 -1.05
N GLY A 210 29.49 -20.76 -1.77
CA GLY A 210 29.99 -22.07 -2.20
C GLY A 210 31.15 -21.98 -3.19
N PHE A 211 31.11 -20.99 -4.10
CA PHE A 211 32.21 -20.72 -5.02
C PHE A 211 33.45 -20.19 -4.29
N ILE A 212 33.29 -19.19 -3.42
CA ILE A 212 34.37 -18.58 -2.63
C ILE A 212 35.01 -19.62 -1.70
N THR A 213 34.21 -20.44 -1.02
CA THR A 213 34.72 -21.51 -0.15
C THR A 213 35.51 -22.55 -0.95
N ARG A 214 35.02 -22.94 -2.13
CA ARG A 214 35.75 -23.85 -3.02
C ARG A 214 37.02 -23.21 -3.60
N ALA A 215 36.95 -21.93 -3.95
CA ALA A 215 38.09 -21.18 -4.47
C ALA A 215 39.19 -21.09 -3.41
N ALA A 216 38.85 -20.76 -2.16
CA ALA A 216 39.77 -20.77 -1.03
C ALA A 216 40.40 -22.16 -0.82
N SER A 217 39.56 -23.22 -0.80
CA SER A 217 40.07 -24.59 -0.60
C SER A 217 41.00 -25.10 -1.71
N ASN A 218 40.89 -24.56 -2.93
CA ASN A 218 41.69 -24.98 -4.08
C ASN A 218 42.75 -23.94 -4.50
N GLY A 219 42.92 -22.84 -3.74
CA GLY A 219 43.84 -21.75 -4.07
C GLY A 219 43.52 -21.05 -5.39
N TRP A 220 42.24 -21.01 -5.80
CA TRP A 220 41.83 -20.37 -7.05
C TRP A 220 41.81 -18.84 -6.88
N PHE A 221 42.24 -18.13 -7.93
CA PHE A 221 42.19 -16.67 -8.01
C PHE A 221 42.95 -15.93 -6.89
N GLY A 222 43.89 -16.58 -6.19
CA GLY A 222 44.62 -15.98 -5.08
C GLY A 222 43.77 -15.73 -3.82
N ILE A 223 42.70 -16.50 -3.65
CA ILE A 223 41.90 -16.49 -2.41
C ILE A 223 42.54 -17.49 -1.45
N ASP A 224 43.22 -16.99 -0.43
CA ASP A 224 43.89 -17.82 0.58
C ASP A 224 42.99 -18.05 1.82
N ASP A 225 42.22 -17.02 2.24
CA ASP A 225 41.21 -17.14 3.29
C ASP A 225 39.81 -16.84 2.73
N LYS A 226 38.81 -17.64 3.16
CA LYS A 226 37.40 -17.39 2.87
C LYS A 226 36.89 -16.12 3.56
N TYR A 227 37.46 -15.74 4.72
CA TYR A 227 37.04 -14.57 5.50
C TYR A 227 37.48 -13.25 4.88
N ASP A 228 38.39 -13.29 3.90
CA ASP A 228 38.70 -12.14 3.04
C ASP A 228 37.51 -11.71 2.16
N TRP A 229 36.51 -12.59 2.00
CA TRP A 229 35.38 -12.42 1.08
C TRP A 229 34.01 -12.72 1.71
N LEU A 230 33.97 -13.46 2.81
CA LEU A 230 32.74 -13.85 3.49
C LEU A 230 32.71 -13.29 4.91
N PRO A 231 31.53 -12.87 5.41
CA PRO A 231 31.40 -12.31 6.74
C PRO A 231 31.73 -13.36 7.80
N ALA A 232 32.39 -12.94 8.87
CA ALA A 232 32.56 -13.77 10.05
C ALA A 232 31.20 -14.11 10.71
N SER A 233 31.07 -15.34 11.23
CA SER A 233 29.85 -15.81 11.88
C SER A 233 29.74 -15.39 13.34
N GLU A 234 30.84 -15.42 14.11
CA GLU A 234 30.88 -15.08 15.54
C GLU A 234 32.13 -14.23 15.87
N ASN A 235 32.01 -13.34 16.87
CA ASN A 235 33.08 -12.44 17.35
C ASN A 235 33.75 -11.58 16.26
N GLY A 236 33.01 -11.26 15.19
CA GLY A 236 33.52 -10.48 14.07
C GLY A 236 33.87 -9.04 14.45
N SER A 237 34.68 -8.41 13.60
CA SER A 237 35.09 -7.02 13.75
C SER A 237 34.42 -6.11 12.72
N PHE A 238 34.08 -4.88 13.12
CA PHE A 238 33.69 -3.82 12.18
C PHE A 238 34.85 -3.30 11.35
N ASN A 239 36.10 -3.64 11.69
CA ASN A 239 37.26 -3.29 10.88
C ASN A 239 37.31 -4.19 9.64
N PRO A 240 37.16 -3.66 8.40
CA PRO A 240 37.14 -4.45 7.17
C PRO A 240 38.45 -5.17 6.84
N MET A 241 39.55 -4.79 7.50
CA MET A 241 40.89 -5.34 7.32
C MET A 241 41.33 -6.24 8.48
N ALA A 242 40.43 -6.54 9.43
CA ALA A 242 40.71 -7.52 10.47
C ALA A 242 40.63 -8.94 9.90
N ASP A 243 41.16 -9.92 10.64
CA ASP A 243 41.17 -11.33 10.24
C ASP A 243 39.76 -11.96 10.23
N ASN A 244 38.78 -11.35 10.92
CA ASN A 244 37.40 -11.80 11.00
C ASN A 244 36.37 -10.66 10.78
N PRO A 245 36.39 -10.00 9.61
CA PRO A 245 35.54 -8.84 9.39
C PRO A 245 34.09 -9.27 9.16
N TRP A 246 33.14 -8.51 9.71
CA TRP A 246 31.73 -8.64 9.32
C TRP A 246 31.49 -8.13 7.90
N PHE A 247 32.32 -7.19 7.44
CA PHE A 247 32.29 -6.64 6.10
C PHE A 247 33.70 -6.68 5.50
N PRO A 248 34.08 -7.80 4.85
CA PRO A 248 35.40 -7.93 4.25
C PRO A 248 35.64 -6.88 3.17
N ILE A 249 36.84 -6.31 3.13
CA ILE A 249 37.17 -5.23 2.19
C ILE A 249 37.00 -5.65 0.72
N ASN A 250 37.35 -6.89 0.36
CA ASN A 250 37.21 -7.37 -1.01
C ASN A 250 35.74 -7.44 -1.42
N SER A 251 34.86 -7.83 -0.50
CA SER A 251 33.42 -7.91 -0.76
C SER A 251 32.79 -6.52 -0.90
N LEU A 252 33.24 -5.56 -0.09
CA LEU A 252 32.86 -4.15 -0.21
C LEU A 252 33.29 -3.57 -1.56
N ILE A 253 34.51 -3.86 -2.00
CA ILE A 253 35.01 -3.40 -3.31
C ILE A 253 34.21 -4.03 -4.45
N LEU A 254 33.99 -5.35 -4.42
CA LEU A 254 33.23 -6.03 -5.47
C LEU A 254 31.76 -5.56 -5.49
N ALA A 255 31.14 -5.35 -4.33
CA ALA A 255 29.79 -4.79 -4.24
C ALA A 255 29.74 -3.35 -4.80
N ALA A 256 30.76 -2.53 -4.53
CA ALA A 256 30.86 -1.19 -5.09
C ALA A 256 31.03 -1.21 -6.62
N LEU A 257 31.80 -2.15 -7.16
CA LEU A 257 31.95 -2.34 -8.61
C LEU A 257 30.63 -2.78 -9.25
N ILE A 258 29.94 -3.77 -8.68
CA ILE A 258 28.64 -4.23 -9.16
C ILE A 258 27.62 -3.08 -9.11
N GLY A 259 27.58 -2.35 -7.98
CA GLY A 259 26.72 -1.19 -7.80
C GLY A 259 27.01 -0.09 -8.83
N LEU A 260 28.28 0.20 -9.08
CA LEU A 260 28.69 1.21 -10.06
C LEU A 260 28.27 0.81 -11.48
N ILE A 261 28.49 -0.45 -11.87
CA ILE A 261 28.10 -0.97 -13.19
C ILE A 261 26.57 -0.91 -13.36
N ALA A 262 25.81 -1.35 -12.36
CA ALA A 262 24.35 -1.31 -12.39
C ALA A 262 23.82 0.13 -12.43
N SER A 263 24.39 1.05 -11.65
CA SER A 263 24.05 2.47 -11.70
C SER A 263 24.40 3.10 -13.05
N ILE A 264 25.53 2.76 -13.67
CA ILE A 264 25.88 3.24 -15.03
C ILE A 264 24.90 2.70 -16.07
N ALA A 265 24.50 1.43 -15.95
CA ALA A 265 23.48 0.84 -16.82
C ALA A 265 22.13 1.56 -16.67
N LEU A 266 21.71 1.84 -15.44
CA LEU A 266 20.50 2.63 -15.15
C LEU A 266 20.60 4.04 -15.75
N TRP A 267 21.75 4.70 -15.61
CA TRP A 267 22.00 6.01 -16.23
C TRP A 267 21.86 5.95 -17.75
N TYR A 268 22.43 4.93 -18.40
CA TYR A 268 22.35 4.75 -19.84
C TYR A 268 20.89 4.56 -20.31
N VAL A 269 20.11 3.76 -19.58
CA VAL A 269 18.68 3.54 -19.85
C VAL A 269 17.89 4.84 -19.68
N LEU A 270 18.08 5.56 -18.57
CA LEU A 270 17.37 6.81 -18.28
C LEU A 270 17.75 7.95 -19.24
N ARG A 271 18.99 7.96 -19.77
CA ARG A 271 19.44 8.95 -20.76
C ARG A 271 18.71 8.80 -22.10
N ASN A 272 18.48 7.58 -22.54
CA ASN A 272 17.90 7.28 -23.84
C ASN A 272 16.37 7.21 -23.81
N TYR A 273 15.76 7.28 -22.62
CA TYR A 273 14.32 7.33 -22.48
C TYR A 273 13.82 8.74 -22.80
N GLU A 274 13.02 8.85 -23.87
CA GLU A 274 12.36 10.10 -24.24
C GLU A 274 11.23 10.40 -23.25
N PHE A 275 11.54 11.17 -22.21
CA PHE A 275 10.53 11.87 -21.42
C PHE A 275 10.01 13.08 -22.22
N ASN A 276 9.44 12.80 -23.39
CA ASN A 276 9.05 13.80 -24.38
C ASN A 276 7.71 14.42 -24.01
N LYS A 277 7.76 15.55 -23.31
CA LYS A 277 6.94 16.76 -23.51
C LYS A 277 7.41 17.83 -22.51
N LYS A 278 7.73 19.03 -23.01
CA LYS A 278 8.23 20.18 -22.23
C LYS A 278 7.22 20.72 -21.19
N SER A 279 6.02 20.14 -21.07
CA SER A 279 4.95 20.52 -20.14
C SER A 279 4.93 19.73 -18.81
N ASP A 280 5.79 18.72 -18.62
CA ASP A 280 5.58 17.70 -17.57
C ASP A 280 6.25 17.97 -16.20
N GLY A 281 6.90 19.11 -15.94
CA GLY A 281 7.40 19.52 -14.60
C GLY A 281 7.69 18.40 -13.57
N PHE A 282 6.89 18.36 -12.48
CA PHE A 282 6.94 17.32 -11.43
C PHE A 282 6.58 15.90 -11.93
N GLN A 283 5.69 15.76 -12.92
CA GLN A 283 5.30 14.45 -13.48
C GLN A 283 6.48 13.75 -14.18
N GLY A 284 7.37 14.51 -14.82
CA GLY A 284 8.59 13.98 -15.45
C GLY A 284 9.56 13.38 -14.42
N VAL A 285 9.64 13.98 -13.23
CA VAL A 285 10.42 13.46 -12.11
C VAL A 285 9.80 12.16 -11.59
N GLU A 286 8.50 12.15 -11.33
CA GLU A 286 7.81 10.96 -10.82
C GLU A 286 7.92 9.78 -11.81
N LYS A 287 7.87 10.01 -13.12
CA LYS A 287 8.12 8.98 -14.16
C LYS A 287 9.52 8.36 -14.07
N ILE A 288 10.55 9.14 -13.71
CA ILE A 288 11.91 8.61 -13.47
C ILE A 288 11.92 7.81 -12.16
N PHE A 289 11.25 8.31 -11.13
CA PHE A 289 11.18 7.63 -9.83
C PHE A 289 10.37 6.34 -9.85
N VAL A 290 9.46 6.13 -10.80
CA VAL A 290 8.84 4.80 -11.03
C VAL A 290 9.92 3.74 -11.25
N TRP A 291 10.95 3.99 -12.06
CA TRP A 291 12.02 3.03 -12.28
C TRP A 291 12.85 2.76 -11.02
N LEU A 292 13.14 3.82 -10.26
CA LEU A 292 13.85 3.69 -8.99
C LEU A 292 13.03 2.92 -7.96
N GLN A 293 11.72 3.19 -7.91
CA GLN A 293 10.80 2.53 -7.00
C GLN A 293 10.68 1.04 -7.33
N ILE A 294 10.64 0.65 -8.61
CA ILE A 294 10.65 -0.78 -8.99
C ILE A 294 11.91 -1.49 -8.46
N ILE A 295 13.07 -0.82 -8.52
CA ILE A 295 14.32 -1.36 -7.98
C ILE A 295 14.26 -1.46 -6.45
N THR A 296 13.70 -0.47 -5.75
CA THR A 296 13.55 -0.53 -4.29
C THR A 296 12.48 -1.51 -3.83
N ALA A 297 11.42 -1.72 -4.60
CA ALA A 297 10.40 -2.74 -4.32
C ALA A 297 10.99 -4.15 -4.41
N ALA A 298 11.82 -4.42 -5.42
CA ALA A 298 12.61 -5.64 -5.51
C ALA A 298 13.57 -5.80 -4.32
N TYR A 299 14.17 -4.69 -3.86
CA TYR A 299 15.05 -4.68 -2.69
C TYR A 299 14.30 -4.97 -1.38
N VAL A 300 13.12 -4.38 -1.17
CA VAL A 300 12.26 -4.70 -0.01
C VAL A 300 11.83 -6.15 -0.06
N ALA A 301 11.34 -6.66 -1.20
CA ALA A 301 10.96 -8.07 -1.36
C ALA A 301 12.14 -9.01 -1.03
N PHE A 302 13.34 -8.68 -1.48
CA PHE A 302 14.54 -9.45 -1.12
C PHE A 302 14.82 -9.41 0.39
N ALA A 303 14.80 -8.22 0.99
CA ALA A 303 15.00 -8.05 2.44
C ALA A 303 13.93 -8.78 3.27
N HIS A 304 12.70 -8.77 2.77
CA HIS A 304 11.55 -9.45 3.34
C HIS A 304 11.77 -10.95 3.43
N GLY A 305 12.01 -11.59 2.27
CA GLY A 305 12.27 -13.03 2.21
C GLY A 305 13.48 -13.43 3.08
N ALA A 306 14.49 -12.58 3.15
CA ALA A 306 15.68 -12.80 3.96
C ALA A 306 15.38 -12.86 5.47
N ASN A 307 14.49 -12.00 5.98
CA ASN A 307 14.13 -11.99 7.40
C ASN A 307 13.10 -13.08 7.70
N ASP A 308 12.02 -13.13 6.92
CA ASP A 308 10.78 -13.80 7.33
C ASP A 308 10.78 -15.31 7.08
N ARG A 309 11.72 -15.82 6.28
CA ARG A 309 11.93 -17.28 6.17
C ARG A 309 12.20 -17.92 7.53
N SER A 310 12.82 -17.19 8.45
CA SER A 310 13.18 -17.67 9.78
C SER A 310 11.93 -18.03 10.59
N ASN A 311 10.79 -17.39 10.32
CA ASN A 311 9.52 -17.61 11.01
C ASN A 311 8.90 -18.98 10.71
N ALA A 312 9.21 -19.58 9.56
CA ALA A 312 8.78 -20.94 9.20
C ALA A 312 9.91 -21.97 9.36
N ILE A 313 11.11 -21.62 8.89
CA ILE A 313 12.25 -22.56 8.86
C ILE A 313 12.92 -22.69 10.23
N GLY A 314 12.94 -21.65 11.06
CA GLY A 314 13.55 -21.70 12.39
C GLY A 314 12.92 -22.78 13.29
N PRO A 315 11.60 -22.72 13.54
CA PRO A 315 10.89 -23.75 14.31
C PRO A 315 10.96 -25.13 13.65
N MET A 316 10.84 -25.20 12.32
CA MET A 316 10.91 -26.48 11.61
C MET A 316 12.31 -27.09 11.63
N ALA A 317 13.38 -26.28 11.67
CA ALA A 317 14.74 -26.77 11.84
C ALA A 317 14.95 -27.39 13.23
N ALA A 318 14.36 -26.81 14.28
CA ALA A 318 14.34 -27.42 15.61
C ALA A 318 13.59 -28.77 15.60
N VAL A 319 12.41 -28.82 14.99
CA VAL A 319 11.63 -30.07 14.82
C VAL A 319 12.42 -31.12 14.02
N TYR A 320 13.05 -30.72 12.92
CA TYR A 320 13.84 -31.62 12.09
C TYR A 320 15.03 -32.19 12.86
N ASP A 321 15.74 -31.36 13.62
CA ASP A 321 16.88 -31.78 14.44
C ASP A 321 16.47 -32.85 15.47
N ILE A 322 15.42 -32.59 16.25
CA ILE A 322 14.88 -33.53 17.25
C ILE A 322 14.54 -34.88 16.59
N LEU A 323 13.91 -34.85 15.42
CA LEU A 323 13.51 -36.04 14.66
C LEU A 323 14.70 -36.79 14.02
N SER A 324 15.71 -36.07 13.54
CA SER A 324 16.86 -36.66 12.84
C SER A 324 17.90 -37.23 13.78
N SER A 325 18.07 -36.59 14.94
CA SER A 325 19.11 -36.90 15.91
C SER A 325 18.62 -37.86 17.00
N GLY A 326 17.33 -38.25 16.96
CA GLY A 326 16.75 -39.25 17.85
C GLY A 326 16.58 -38.75 19.29
N GLY A 327 16.36 -37.44 19.47
CA GLY A 327 16.23 -36.79 20.78
C GLY A 327 17.46 -35.98 21.20
N ASP A 328 18.62 -36.21 20.58
CA ASP A 328 19.88 -35.53 20.93
C ASP A 328 20.03 -34.23 20.12
N LEU A 329 19.87 -33.07 20.75
CA LEU A 329 19.95 -31.77 20.06
C LEU A 329 21.42 -31.36 19.89
N ALA A 330 21.91 -31.34 18.64
CA ALA A 330 23.32 -31.02 18.38
C ALA A 330 23.59 -29.50 18.42
N GLU A 331 24.73 -29.10 18.99
CA GLU A 331 25.13 -27.70 19.17
C GLU A 331 25.24 -26.92 17.85
N GLN A 332 25.50 -27.59 16.72
CA GLN A 332 25.43 -27.04 15.37
C GLN A 332 24.75 -28.02 14.42
N VAL A 333 23.55 -27.66 13.95
CA VAL A 333 22.88 -28.37 12.85
C VAL A 333 22.72 -27.45 11.66
N ASP A 334 23.28 -27.88 10.53
CA ASP A 334 23.05 -27.27 9.23
C ASP A 334 21.63 -27.58 8.76
N VAL A 335 20.84 -26.53 8.55
CA VAL A 335 19.48 -26.67 8.00
C VAL A 335 19.56 -27.29 6.60
N PRO A 336 18.87 -28.41 6.32
CA PRO A 336 19.01 -29.07 5.04
C PRO A 336 18.45 -28.21 3.90
N LEU A 337 19.13 -28.24 2.74
CA LEU A 337 18.80 -27.39 1.59
C LEU A 337 17.36 -27.57 1.09
N TRP A 338 16.82 -28.80 1.15
CA TRP A 338 15.44 -29.06 0.72
C TRP A 338 14.42 -28.34 1.61
N LEU A 339 14.72 -28.16 2.89
CA LEU A 339 13.83 -27.47 3.83
C LEU A 339 13.88 -25.96 3.58
N VAL A 340 15.06 -25.41 3.29
CA VAL A 340 15.20 -24.02 2.83
C VAL A 340 14.40 -23.81 1.54
N LEU A 341 14.54 -24.71 0.55
CA LEU A 341 13.80 -24.63 -0.70
C LEU A 341 12.28 -24.68 -0.49
N LEU A 342 11.80 -25.53 0.42
CA LEU A 342 10.39 -25.64 0.77
C LEU A 342 9.85 -24.33 1.36
N GLY A 343 10.58 -23.70 2.29
CA GLY A 343 10.21 -22.38 2.82
C GLY A 343 10.19 -21.29 1.76
N SER A 344 11.26 -21.18 0.97
CA SER A 344 11.37 -20.18 -0.10
C SER A 344 10.28 -20.35 -1.16
N ALA A 345 10.02 -21.58 -1.60
CA ALA A 345 8.96 -21.88 -2.57
C ALA A 345 7.57 -21.64 -1.98
N GLY A 346 7.35 -21.98 -0.69
CA GLY A 346 6.10 -21.72 0.01
C GLY A 346 5.75 -20.24 0.01
N ILE A 347 6.71 -19.37 0.39
CA ILE A 347 6.55 -17.91 0.34
C ILE A 347 6.16 -17.46 -1.08
N ALA A 348 6.91 -17.85 -2.10
CA ALA A 348 6.63 -17.46 -3.48
C ALA A 348 5.23 -17.89 -3.97
N ILE A 349 4.79 -19.11 -3.62
CA ILE A 349 3.46 -19.61 -3.96
C ILE A 349 2.37 -18.82 -3.21
N GLY A 350 2.60 -18.48 -1.94
CA GLY A 350 1.75 -17.59 -1.15
C GLY A 350 1.49 -16.26 -1.83
N VAL A 351 2.59 -15.60 -2.23
CA VAL A 351 2.56 -14.34 -2.99
C VAL A 351 1.72 -14.48 -4.26
N MET A 352 1.99 -15.51 -5.08
CA MET A 352 1.32 -15.70 -6.37
C MET A 352 -0.18 -16.02 -6.25
N THR A 353 -0.61 -16.66 -5.17
CA THR A 353 -1.98 -17.17 -5.04
C THR A 353 -2.90 -16.22 -4.28
N TRP A 354 -2.46 -15.68 -3.14
CA TRP A 354 -3.30 -14.88 -2.24
C TRP A 354 -2.72 -13.50 -1.91
N GLY A 355 -1.47 -13.25 -2.26
CA GLY A 355 -0.80 -11.98 -2.00
C GLY A 355 -1.55 -10.75 -2.53
N TRP A 356 -2.29 -10.91 -3.62
CA TRP A 356 -3.08 -9.83 -4.22
C TRP A 356 -4.19 -9.29 -3.32
N ARG A 357 -4.71 -10.08 -2.36
CA ARG A 357 -5.82 -9.70 -1.49
C ARG A 357 -5.45 -8.63 -0.46
N VAL A 358 -4.20 -8.63 0.01
CA VAL A 358 -3.72 -7.68 1.04
C VAL A 358 -3.06 -6.46 0.38
N MET A 359 -2.48 -6.62 -0.81
CA MET A 359 -1.80 -5.54 -1.55
C MET A 359 -2.70 -4.34 -1.87
N GLU A 360 -3.98 -4.57 -2.13
CA GLU A 360 -4.94 -3.51 -2.45
C GLU A 360 -5.25 -2.60 -1.25
N THR A 361 -5.05 -3.09 -0.03
CA THR A 361 -5.49 -2.45 1.21
C THR A 361 -4.48 -1.43 1.79
N ILE A 362 -3.18 -1.65 1.65
CA ILE A 362 -2.13 -0.85 2.34
C ILE A 362 -1.74 0.43 1.58
N GLY A 363 -1.81 0.41 0.24
CA GLY A 363 -1.18 1.42 -0.61
C GLY A 363 -1.81 2.82 -0.60
N THR A 364 -3.05 2.97 -0.13
CA THR A 364 -3.82 4.22 -0.21
C THR A 364 -4.26 4.79 1.15
N LYS A 365 -4.14 4.03 2.25
CA LYS A 365 -4.84 4.34 3.51
C LYS A 365 -4.03 5.11 4.56
N ILE A 366 -2.70 5.16 4.46
CA ILE A 366 -1.82 5.79 5.48
C ILE A 366 -1.39 7.21 5.07
N THR A 367 -1.01 7.39 3.80
CA THR A 367 -0.62 8.69 3.23
C THR A 367 -0.69 8.59 1.70
N ASP A 368 -0.89 9.70 0.98
CA ASP A 368 -0.78 9.70 -0.49
C ASP A 368 0.67 9.44 -0.91
N ILE A 369 0.92 8.26 -1.49
CA ILE A 369 2.25 7.79 -1.88
C ILE A 369 2.52 8.13 -3.35
N THR A 370 3.40 9.11 -3.59
CA THR A 370 4.00 9.34 -4.91
C THR A 370 5.22 8.43 -5.12
N PRO A 371 5.66 8.15 -6.36
CA PRO A 371 6.85 7.32 -6.59
C PRO A 371 8.12 7.76 -5.86
N THR A 372 8.38 9.08 -5.75
CA THR A 372 9.48 9.63 -4.95
C THR A 372 9.40 9.26 -3.47
N ARG A 373 8.19 9.32 -2.88
CA ARG A 373 7.91 8.92 -1.50
C ARG A 373 8.00 7.42 -1.30
N GLY A 374 7.44 6.66 -2.24
CA GLY A 374 7.47 5.21 -2.25
C GLY A 374 8.91 4.70 -2.28
N PHE A 375 9.76 5.24 -3.16
CA PHE A 375 11.19 4.95 -3.21
C PHE A 375 11.87 5.20 -1.85
N ALA A 376 11.63 6.36 -1.22
CA ALA A 376 12.26 6.69 0.06
C ALA A 376 11.80 5.77 1.20
N ALA A 377 10.49 5.46 1.25
CA ALA A 377 9.92 4.54 2.24
C ALA A 377 10.46 3.12 2.07
N GLU A 378 10.46 2.60 0.85
CA GLU A 378 10.98 1.27 0.52
C GLU A 378 12.48 1.17 0.80
N PHE A 379 13.26 2.19 0.43
CA PHE A 379 14.69 2.24 0.69
C PHE A 379 15.01 2.23 2.20
N GLY A 380 14.31 3.05 2.99
CA GLY A 380 14.48 3.09 4.45
C GLY A 380 14.07 1.78 5.10
N ALA A 381 12.98 1.17 4.64
CA ALA A 381 12.48 -0.09 5.16
C ALA A 381 13.41 -1.26 4.85
N ALA A 382 13.76 -1.47 3.58
CA ALA A 382 14.64 -2.56 3.15
C ALA A 382 16.02 -2.49 3.81
N THR A 383 16.61 -1.30 3.88
CA THR A 383 17.91 -1.09 4.52
C THR A 383 17.86 -1.44 6.00
N THR A 384 16.78 -1.05 6.68
CA THR A 384 16.57 -1.41 8.09
C THR A 384 16.42 -2.92 8.27
N ILE A 385 15.54 -3.55 7.50
CA ILE A 385 15.30 -5.00 7.58
C ILE A 385 16.61 -5.77 7.34
N LEU A 386 17.40 -5.40 6.34
CA LEU A 386 18.68 -6.06 6.08
C LEU A 386 19.71 -5.85 7.18
N ILE A 387 19.85 -4.64 7.73
CA ILE A 387 20.77 -4.37 8.85
C ILE A 387 20.45 -5.28 10.03
N PHE A 388 19.17 -5.41 10.39
CA PHE A 388 18.75 -6.31 11.49
C PHE A 388 18.92 -7.79 11.14
N SER A 389 18.86 -8.15 9.85
CA SER A 389 19.06 -9.51 9.37
C SER A 389 20.52 -9.95 9.26
N MET A 390 21.48 -9.02 9.36
CA MET A 390 22.91 -9.31 9.24
C MET A 390 23.46 -10.07 10.46
N PRO A 391 24.55 -10.87 10.32
CA PRO A 391 25.07 -11.72 11.39
C PRO A 391 25.41 -11.02 12.72
N PHE A 392 25.75 -9.72 12.69
CA PHE A 392 26.13 -8.98 13.89
C PHE A 392 24.94 -8.57 14.78
N LEU A 393 23.72 -8.51 14.22
CA LEU A 393 22.48 -8.31 14.99
C LEU A 393 21.67 -9.60 15.03
N ALA A 394 21.43 -10.21 13.86
CA ALA A 394 20.70 -11.45 13.67
C ALA A 394 19.34 -11.48 14.40
N VAL A 395 18.65 -10.33 14.50
CA VAL A 395 17.41 -10.22 15.25
C VAL A 395 16.21 -10.34 14.31
N PRO A 396 15.24 -11.23 14.60
CA PRO A 396 13.99 -11.29 13.84
C PRO A 396 13.19 -10.00 14.08
N VAL A 397 12.82 -9.31 12.99
CA VAL A 397 12.09 -8.03 13.05
C VAL A 397 10.73 -8.16 12.38
N SER A 398 9.87 -7.17 12.61
CA SER A 398 8.62 -7.05 11.87
C SER A 398 8.84 -6.16 10.65
N THR A 399 8.78 -6.77 9.48
CA THR A 399 8.88 -6.09 8.18
C THR A 399 7.71 -5.12 7.99
N THR A 400 6.49 -5.54 8.36
CA THR A 400 5.28 -4.70 8.42
C THR A 400 5.50 -3.42 9.21
N HIS A 401 6.04 -3.52 10.43
CA HIS A 401 6.22 -2.33 11.28
C HIS A 401 7.31 -1.41 10.70
N THR A 402 8.37 -2.01 10.17
CA THR A 402 9.49 -1.27 9.59
C THR A 402 9.03 -0.44 8.39
N LEU A 403 8.21 -1.01 7.51
CA LEU A 403 7.63 -0.28 6.39
C LEU A 403 6.67 0.81 6.87
N VAL A 404 5.73 0.50 7.77
CA VAL A 404 4.78 1.49 8.29
C VAL A 404 5.52 2.66 8.94
N GLY A 405 6.56 2.39 9.73
CA GLY A 405 7.45 3.41 10.29
C GLY A 405 8.14 4.25 9.21
N SER A 406 8.61 3.60 8.13
CA SER A 406 9.20 4.27 6.97
C SER A 406 8.21 5.18 6.24
N VAL A 407 6.98 4.71 5.99
CA VAL A 407 5.89 5.50 5.37
C VAL A 407 5.52 6.70 6.25
N VAL A 408 5.40 6.51 7.57
CA VAL A 408 5.19 7.61 8.52
C VAL A 408 6.34 8.61 8.47
N GLY A 409 7.59 8.13 8.42
CA GLY A 409 8.78 8.98 8.31
C GLY A 409 8.76 9.86 7.05
N VAL A 410 8.40 9.29 5.90
CA VAL A 410 8.23 10.07 4.65
C VAL A 410 7.06 11.06 4.77
N GLY A 411 5.95 10.66 5.38
CA GLY A 411 4.82 11.56 5.64
C GLY A 411 5.22 12.75 6.50
N LEU A 412 5.98 12.52 7.57
CA LEU A 412 6.54 13.57 8.44
C LEU A 412 7.49 14.51 7.71
N ALA A 413 8.28 14.01 6.74
CA ALA A 413 9.14 14.84 5.91
C ALA A 413 8.37 15.79 4.98
N GLY A 414 7.13 15.42 4.63
CA GLY A 414 6.16 16.30 3.97
C GLY A 414 5.43 17.26 4.91
N GLY A 415 5.50 17.05 6.23
CA GLY A 415 4.85 17.84 7.29
C GLY A 415 3.92 16.99 8.15
N ALA A 416 3.88 17.23 9.47
CA ALA A 416 3.20 16.38 10.45
C ALA A 416 1.67 16.25 10.28
N LYS A 417 1.03 17.19 9.58
CA LYS A 417 -0.40 17.14 9.24
C LYS A 417 -0.74 16.09 8.17
N ASN A 418 0.26 15.57 7.46
CA ASN A 418 0.10 14.60 6.38
C ASN A 418 0.05 13.14 6.84
N VAL A 419 0.11 12.89 8.16
CA VAL A 419 0.10 11.55 8.73
C VAL A 419 -1.15 11.41 9.60
N ASP A 420 -2.00 10.44 9.28
CA ASP A 420 -3.10 10.06 10.16
C ASP A 420 -2.60 9.12 11.28
N PHE A 421 -2.29 9.72 12.43
CA PHE A 421 -1.84 8.98 13.62
C PHE A 421 -2.91 8.04 14.21
N ARG A 422 -4.20 8.23 13.89
CA ARG A 422 -5.27 7.33 14.36
C ARG A 422 -5.23 6.02 13.61
N VAL A 423 -5.03 6.06 12.28
CA VAL A 423 -4.84 4.86 11.45
C VAL A 423 -3.62 4.08 11.94
N PHE A 424 -2.51 4.78 12.18
CA PHE A 424 -1.31 4.18 12.76
C PHE A 424 -1.59 3.51 14.12
N GLY A 425 -2.34 4.18 15.01
CA GLY A 425 -2.73 3.63 16.31
C GLY A 425 -3.57 2.35 16.20
N LYS A 426 -4.51 2.29 15.25
CA LYS A 426 -5.32 1.08 14.98
C LYS A 426 -4.45 -0.08 14.49
N ILE A 427 -3.53 0.21 13.55
CA ILE A 427 -2.57 -0.78 13.04
C ILE A 427 -1.69 -1.30 14.20
N ALA A 428 -1.16 -0.41 15.04
CA ALA A 428 -0.34 -0.78 16.20
C ALA A 428 -1.10 -1.66 17.21
N ALA A 429 -2.39 -1.41 17.42
CA ALA A 429 -3.23 -2.25 18.28
C ALA A 429 -3.38 -3.68 17.72
N SER A 430 -3.52 -3.83 16.40
CA SER A 430 -3.60 -5.16 15.75
C SER A 430 -2.32 -5.99 15.94
N TRP A 431 -1.16 -5.31 15.96
CA TRP A 431 0.13 -5.95 16.20
C TRP A 431 0.23 -6.50 17.61
N VAL A 432 -0.17 -5.71 18.61
CA VAL A 432 -0.22 -6.15 20.02
C VAL A 432 -1.21 -7.30 20.20
N ALA A 433 -2.35 -7.27 19.51
CA ALA A 433 -3.36 -8.34 19.58
C ALA A 433 -2.89 -9.67 18.94
N SER A 434 -1.96 -9.63 17.99
CA SER A 434 -1.46 -10.83 17.31
C SER A 434 -0.67 -11.76 18.24
N LEU A 435 0.10 -11.20 19.19
CA LEU A 435 0.87 -11.96 20.19
C LEU A 435 -0.01 -12.90 21.05
N PRO A 436 -1.01 -12.40 21.80
CA PRO A 436 -1.86 -13.25 22.63
C PRO A 436 -2.75 -14.17 21.80
N ALA A 437 -3.20 -13.74 20.61
CA ALA A 437 -3.99 -14.59 19.73
C ALA A 437 -3.22 -15.84 19.28
N ALA A 438 -1.98 -15.65 18.80
CA ALA A 438 -1.12 -16.76 18.39
C ALA A 438 -0.66 -17.62 19.58
N ALA A 439 -0.32 -17.00 20.72
CA ALA A 439 0.04 -17.72 21.94
C ALA A 439 -1.10 -18.64 22.42
N PHE A 440 -2.32 -18.10 22.51
CA PHE A 440 -3.50 -18.87 22.91
C PHE A 440 -3.81 -20.00 21.94
N GLY A 441 -3.73 -19.74 20.64
CA GLY A 441 -3.89 -20.76 19.61
C GLY A 441 -2.87 -21.89 19.74
N ALA A 442 -1.59 -21.54 19.95
CA ALA A 442 -0.51 -22.52 20.09
C ALA A 442 -0.72 -23.40 21.32
N VAL A 443 -1.01 -22.80 22.48
CA VAL A 443 -1.31 -23.54 23.72
C VAL A 443 -2.51 -24.46 23.54
N THR A 444 -3.58 -23.99 22.89
CA THR A 444 -4.78 -24.80 22.66
C THR A 444 -4.47 -26.03 21.80
N ILE A 445 -3.73 -25.84 20.70
CA ILE A 445 -3.35 -26.94 19.80
C ILE A 445 -2.42 -27.93 20.53
N TYR A 446 -1.44 -27.43 21.28
CA TYR A 446 -0.51 -28.27 22.04
C TYR A 446 -1.21 -29.07 23.14
N MET A 447 -2.11 -28.46 23.90
CA MET A 447 -2.92 -29.16 24.91
C MET A 447 -3.83 -30.24 24.27
N ALA A 448 -4.36 -30.00 23.08
CA ALA A 448 -5.17 -30.98 22.36
C ALA A 448 -4.32 -32.19 21.88
N MET A 449 -3.05 -31.97 21.54
CA MET A 449 -2.10 -33.03 21.20
C MET A 449 -1.66 -33.82 22.43
N GLY A 450 -1.52 -33.18 23.60
CA GLY A 450 -1.20 -33.84 24.87
C GLY A 450 0.04 -34.74 24.80
N SER A 451 1.09 -34.28 24.11
CA SER A 451 2.39 -34.94 23.98
C SER A 451 2.36 -36.34 23.34
N ASP A 452 1.27 -36.66 22.62
CA ASP A 452 1.05 -37.97 22.01
C ASP A 452 1.13 -37.87 20.48
N PRO A 453 2.05 -38.60 19.82
CA PRO A 453 2.21 -38.56 18.36
C PRO A 453 0.94 -39.01 17.63
N LEU A 454 0.13 -39.92 18.20
CA LEU A 454 -1.13 -40.35 17.59
C LEU A 454 -2.17 -39.24 17.60
N LYS A 455 -2.24 -38.47 18.69
CA LYS A 455 -3.16 -37.32 18.77
C LYS A 455 -2.74 -36.22 17.82
N LEU A 456 -1.44 -35.97 17.63
CA LEU A 456 -0.96 -35.03 16.61
C LEU A 456 -1.44 -35.40 15.21
N ILE A 457 -1.34 -36.70 14.85
CA ILE A 457 -1.79 -37.22 13.54
C ILE A 457 -3.29 -37.01 13.33
N VAL A 458 -4.09 -36.87 14.39
CA VAL A 458 -5.52 -36.59 14.32
C VAL A 458 -5.82 -35.09 14.37
N VAL A 459 -5.19 -34.36 15.29
CA VAL A 459 -5.47 -32.94 15.55
C VAL A 459 -5.06 -32.05 14.38
N LEU A 460 -3.90 -32.28 13.76
CA LEU A 460 -3.45 -31.44 12.65
C LEU A 460 -4.36 -31.53 11.41
N PRO A 461 -4.75 -32.72 10.90
CA PRO A 461 -5.73 -32.81 9.83
C PRO A 461 -7.08 -32.18 10.19
N ILE A 462 -7.56 -32.34 11.42
CA ILE A 462 -8.79 -31.67 11.88
C ILE A 462 -8.63 -30.15 11.82
N ALA A 463 -7.50 -29.62 12.26
CA ALA A 463 -7.23 -28.18 12.20
C ALA A 463 -7.18 -27.69 10.74
N PHE A 464 -6.51 -28.41 9.83
CA PHE A 464 -6.54 -28.10 8.40
C PHE A 464 -7.96 -28.14 7.81
N LEU A 465 -8.76 -29.15 8.16
CA LEU A 465 -10.14 -29.28 7.71
C LEU A 465 -11.02 -28.17 8.28
N ALA A 466 -10.81 -27.77 9.55
CA ALA A 466 -11.52 -26.67 10.18
C ALA A 466 -11.22 -25.35 9.46
N VAL A 467 -9.95 -25.08 9.16
CA VAL A 467 -9.56 -23.92 8.34
C VAL A 467 -10.22 -24.00 6.97
N ALA A 468 -10.10 -25.11 6.26
CA ALA A 468 -10.69 -25.29 4.93
C ALA A 468 -12.22 -25.11 4.95
N TYR A 469 -12.89 -25.60 5.99
CA TYR A 469 -14.33 -25.44 6.17
C TYR A 469 -14.72 -23.99 6.45
N VAL A 470 -14.01 -23.30 7.35
CA VAL A 470 -14.23 -21.87 7.62
C VAL A 470 -14.02 -21.07 6.34
N MET A 471 -12.95 -21.36 5.60
CA MET A 471 -12.62 -20.73 4.33
C MET A 471 -13.69 -20.96 3.26
N TRP A 472 -14.20 -22.19 3.15
CA TRP A 472 -15.26 -22.53 2.20
C TRP A 472 -16.59 -21.86 2.56
N LYS A 473 -16.97 -21.89 3.84
CA LYS A 473 -18.23 -21.32 4.32
C LYS A 473 -18.26 -19.79 4.20
N THR A 474 -17.11 -19.14 4.34
CA THR A 474 -16.96 -17.67 4.24
C THR A 474 -16.60 -17.19 2.83
N SER A 475 -16.71 -18.05 1.81
CA SER A 475 -16.35 -17.70 0.43
C SER A 475 -17.32 -16.71 -0.25
N GLY A 476 -18.52 -16.49 0.30
CA GLY A 476 -19.54 -15.59 -0.25
C GLY A 476 -19.53 -14.17 0.34
N ASP A 477 -18.97 -13.99 1.53
CA ASP A 477 -18.91 -12.71 2.24
C ASP A 477 -17.46 -12.20 2.24
N GLU A 478 -17.08 -11.38 1.27
CA GLU A 478 -15.85 -10.60 1.36
C GLU A 478 -16.10 -9.44 2.32
N ILE A 479 -16.00 -9.73 3.62
CA ILE A 479 -16.01 -8.70 4.66
C ILE A 479 -14.59 -8.15 4.74
N PHE A 480 -14.35 -6.98 4.16
CA PHE A 480 -13.23 -6.18 4.60
C PHE A 480 -13.55 -5.75 6.04
N VAL A 481 -12.84 -6.29 7.02
CA VAL A 481 -13.05 -5.98 8.45
C VAL A 481 -12.86 -4.49 8.73
N GLU A 482 -12.30 -3.74 7.79
CA GLU A 482 -12.18 -2.30 7.84
C GLU A 482 -13.52 -1.57 7.66
N ASP A 483 -14.46 -2.11 6.87
CA ASP A 483 -15.83 -1.60 6.82
C ASP A 483 -16.55 -1.90 8.15
N ALA A 484 -16.30 -3.08 8.73
CA ALA A 484 -16.87 -3.46 10.04
C ALA A 484 -16.21 -2.73 11.24
N LEU A 485 -14.92 -2.37 11.17
CA LEU A 485 -14.19 -1.59 12.18
C LEU A 485 -14.38 -0.08 11.99
N ALA A 486 -14.73 0.38 10.79
CA ALA A 486 -15.26 1.71 10.55
C ALA A 486 -16.68 1.81 11.13
N ASP A 487 -17.54 0.81 10.92
CA ASP A 487 -18.90 0.76 11.46
C ASP A 487 -18.94 0.53 12.98
N ALA A 488 -17.99 -0.22 13.55
CA ALA A 488 -17.90 -0.45 15.01
C ALA A 488 -17.22 0.70 15.77
N GLY A 489 -16.51 1.59 15.06
CA GLY A 489 -15.83 2.76 15.63
C GLY A 489 -16.55 4.03 15.22
N GLY A 490 -17.68 4.30 15.88
CA GLY A 490 -18.68 5.30 15.50
C GLY A 490 -18.19 6.59 14.83
N ASP A 491 -18.93 7.00 13.80
CA ASP A 491 -18.98 8.32 13.14
C ASP A 491 -17.78 9.23 13.38
N GLY A 492 -16.62 8.81 12.88
CA GLY A 492 -15.44 9.65 12.79
C GLY A 492 -15.07 9.80 11.32
N LYS A 493 -15.80 10.66 10.58
CA LYS A 493 -15.54 10.99 9.17
C LYS A 493 -14.03 11.08 8.91
N THR A 494 -13.52 10.16 8.10
CA THR A 494 -12.22 10.25 7.43
C THR A 494 -12.11 11.64 6.80
N MET A 495 -10.97 12.33 6.93
CA MET A 495 -10.78 13.61 6.25
C MET A 495 -10.87 13.34 4.74
N PRO A 496 -11.86 13.90 4.03
CA PRO A 496 -12.06 13.58 2.62
C PRO A 496 -10.85 13.98 1.78
N THR A 497 -10.52 13.18 0.78
CA THR A 497 -9.43 13.44 -0.17
C THR A 497 -9.73 14.69 -1.02
N VAL A 498 -8.73 15.23 -1.72
CA VAL A 498 -8.94 16.41 -2.60
C VAL A 498 -9.96 16.11 -3.70
N PHE A 499 -9.97 14.90 -4.26
CA PHE A 499 -10.95 14.49 -5.26
C PHE A 499 -12.34 14.23 -4.66
N GLU A 500 -12.42 13.71 -3.44
CA GLU A 500 -13.70 13.59 -2.73
C GLU A 500 -14.31 14.96 -2.46
N LEU A 501 -13.50 15.94 -2.04
CA LEU A 501 -13.94 17.32 -1.89
C LEU A 501 -14.34 17.96 -3.23
N PHE A 502 -13.60 17.71 -4.31
CA PHE A 502 -13.92 18.22 -5.65
C PHE A 502 -15.24 17.65 -6.20
N HIS A 503 -15.48 16.37 -5.97
CA HIS A 503 -16.74 15.71 -6.31
C HIS A 503 -17.88 16.15 -5.40
N SER A 504 -17.65 16.27 -4.08
CA SER A 504 -18.64 16.85 -3.15
C SER A 504 -19.03 18.27 -3.57
N HIS A 505 -18.08 19.05 -4.09
CA HIS A 505 -18.36 20.35 -4.69
C HIS A 505 -19.23 20.23 -5.95
N ALA A 506 -19.10 19.17 -6.75
CA ALA A 506 -19.92 18.94 -7.93
C ALA A 506 -21.36 18.56 -7.55
N GLU A 507 -21.53 17.71 -6.53
CA GLU A 507 -22.84 17.35 -5.96
C GLU A 507 -23.59 18.59 -5.45
N ILE A 508 -22.92 19.49 -4.73
CA ILE A 508 -23.54 20.75 -4.26
C ILE A 508 -23.87 21.68 -5.44
N VAL A 509 -23.03 21.71 -6.47
CA VAL A 509 -23.30 22.48 -7.70
C VAL A 509 -24.53 21.93 -8.43
N GLU A 510 -24.67 20.61 -8.57
CA GLU A 510 -25.88 19.99 -9.13
C GLU A 510 -27.11 20.30 -8.26
N GLU A 511 -27.01 20.17 -6.94
CA GLU A 511 -28.08 20.55 -5.99
C GLU A 511 -28.52 22.01 -6.19
N THR A 512 -27.57 22.92 -6.41
CA THR A 512 -27.84 24.33 -6.69
C THR A 512 -28.63 24.51 -7.99
N VAL A 513 -28.28 23.76 -9.04
CA VAL A 513 -29.03 23.74 -10.32
C VAL A 513 -30.43 23.14 -10.14
N GLU A 514 -30.61 22.13 -9.28
CA GLU A 514 -31.93 21.55 -8.98
C GLU A 514 -32.84 22.52 -8.22
N HIS A 515 -32.32 23.26 -7.24
CA HIS A 515 -33.07 24.33 -6.55
C HIS A 515 -33.46 25.44 -7.52
N MET A 516 -32.53 25.85 -8.40
CA MET A 516 -32.80 26.83 -9.47
C MET A 516 -33.92 26.32 -10.39
N LEU A 517 -33.89 25.05 -10.81
CA LEU A 517 -34.92 24.47 -11.66
C LEU A 517 -36.30 24.50 -10.99
N THR A 518 -36.33 24.19 -9.69
CA THR A 518 -37.57 24.21 -8.90
C THR A 518 -38.13 25.65 -8.81
N ALA A 519 -37.25 26.65 -8.67
CA ALA A 519 -37.63 28.06 -8.73
C ALA A 519 -38.21 28.45 -10.11
N VAL A 520 -37.57 28.02 -11.20
CA VAL A 520 -38.07 28.25 -12.57
C VAL A 520 -39.42 27.57 -12.78
N SER A 521 -39.60 26.35 -12.29
CA SER A 521 -40.86 25.61 -12.36
C SER A 521 -41.99 26.36 -11.64
N LYS A 522 -41.76 26.83 -10.40
CA LYS A 522 -42.76 27.64 -9.68
C LYS A 522 -43.08 28.93 -10.43
N ALA A 523 -42.05 29.65 -10.89
CA ALA A 523 -42.23 30.90 -11.63
C ALA A 523 -43.01 30.72 -12.95
N THR A 524 -42.77 29.63 -13.69
CA THR A 524 -43.51 29.32 -14.93
C THR A 524 -44.96 28.92 -14.65
N GLN A 525 -45.24 28.33 -13.49
CA GLN A 525 -46.61 28.03 -13.04
C GLN A 525 -47.34 29.27 -12.49
N GLY A 526 -46.63 30.38 -12.28
CA GLY A 526 -47.18 31.60 -11.67
C GLY A 526 -47.29 31.51 -10.14
N GLU A 527 -46.56 30.59 -9.53
CA GLU A 527 -46.40 30.46 -8.09
C GLU A 527 -45.23 31.30 -7.58
N ASP A 528 -45.16 31.56 -6.27
CA ASP A 528 -44.09 32.31 -5.64
C ASP A 528 -42.81 31.44 -5.51
N PRO A 529 -41.70 31.77 -6.22
CA PRO A 529 -40.47 31.00 -6.19
C PRO A 529 -39.54 31.39 -5.02
N SER A 530 -39.92 32.34 -4.16
CA SER A 530 -39.01 32.97 -3.17
C SER A 530 -38.27 31.97 -2.27
N GLU A 531 -38.93 30.89 -1.83
CA GLU A 531 -38.31 29.86 -1.00
C GLU A 531 -37.19 29.11 -1.73
N GLU A 532 -37.42 28.74 -3.00
CA GLU A 532 -36.45 28.02 -3.83
C GLU A 532 -35.29 28.93 -4.26
N ILE A 533 -35.56 30.22 -4.45
CA ILE A 533 -34.50 31.21 -4.68
C ILE A 533 -33.57 31.27 -3.47
N GLN A 534 -34.12 31.30 -2.24
CA GLN A 534 -33.30 31.26 -1.02
C GLN A 534 -32.55 29.94 -0.86
N ALA A 535 -33.17 28.81 -1.23
CA ALA A 535 -32.50 27.51 -1.22
C ALA A 535 -31.32 27.48 -2.21
N THR A 536 -31.50 28.04 -3.42
CA THR A 536 -30.44 28.17 -4.43
C THR A 536 -29.27 29.00 -3.90
N ILE A 537 -29.53 30.18 -3.32
CA ILE A 537 -28.50 31.05 -2.72
C ILE A 537 -27.78 30.35 -1.56
N ALA A 538 -28.52 29.63 -0.71
CA ALA A 538 -27.92 28.91 0.41
C ALA A 538 -27.05 27.73 -0.04
N SER A 539 -27.41 27.08 -1.15
CA SER A 539 -26.63 26.00 -1.75
C SER A 539 -25.37 26.51 -2.43
N GLU A 540 -25.47 27.62 -3.18
CA GLU A 540 -24.31 28.30 -3.78
C GLU A 540 -23.30 28.70 -2.71
N LEU A 541 -23.75 29.29 -1.59
CA LEU A 541 -22.86 29.67 -0.49
C LEU A 541 -22.08 28.47 0.07
N LYS A 542 -22.71 27.30 0.16
CA LYS A 542 -22.02 26.06 0.59
C LYS A 542 -20.98 25.61 -0.44
N ALA A 543 -21.29 25.70 -1.73
CA ALA A 543 -20.32 25.41 -2.78
C ALA A 543 -19.12 26.35 -2.68
N ASP A 544 -19.39 27.64 -2.45
CA ASP A 544 -18.40 28.70 -2.34
C ASP A 544 -17.47 28.50 -1.12
N GLU A 545 -18.04 28.13 0.03
CA GLU A 545 -17.29 27.72 1.23
C GLU A 545 -16.37 26.52 0.95
N LEU A 546 -16.88 25.49 0.27
CA LEU A 546 -16.12 24.30 -0.07
C LEU A 546 -15.02 24.57 -1.10
N LYS A 547 -15.27 25.44 -2.08
CA LYS A 547 -14.27 25.94 -3.02
C LYS A 547 -13.13 26.64 -2.30
N ASN A 548 -13.43 27.47 -1.30
CA ASN A 548 -12.40 28.15 -0.52
C ASN A 548 -11.55 27.15 0.27
N VAL A 549 -12.17 26.13 0.88
CA VAL A 549 -11.45 25.02 1.52
C VAL A 549 -10.52 24.30 0.52
N LEU A 550 -11.01 24.02 -0.70
CA LEU A 550 -10.20 23.41 -1.76
C LEU A 550 -9.04 24.31 -2.20
N ARG A 551 -9.26 25.61 -2.37
CA ARG A 551 -8.23 26.60 -2.73
C ARG A 551 -7.15 26.72 -1.66
N GLU A 552 -7.53 26.75 -0.39
CA GLU A 552 -6.58 26.75 0.73
C GLU A 552 -5.73 25.48 0.73
N ARG A 553 -6.36 24.32 0.44
CA ARG A 553 -5.65 23.05 0.31
C ARG A 553 -4.64 23.08 -0.85
N VAL A 554 -4.99 23.67 -1.98
CA VAL A 554 -4.08 23.81 -3.14
C VAL A 554 -2.95 24.80 -2.88
N GLY A 555 -3.24 25.93 -2.23
CA GLY A 555 -2.26 26.97 -1.91
C GLY A 555 -1.31 26.62 -0.76
N SER A 556 -1.66 25.63 0.04
CA SER A 556 -0.74 25.01 0.99
C SER A 556 0.32 24.20 0.25
N SER A 557 1.49 23.95 0.86
CA SER A 557 2.60 23.16 0.28
C SER A 557 2.27 21.67 0.02
N GLU A 558 0.97 21.32 0.00
CA GLU A 558 0.40 19.97 0.07
C GLU A 558 -0.22 19.50 -1.26
N TRP A 559 -0.05 20.24 -2.36
CA TRP A 559 -0.50 19.80 -3.69
C TRP A 559 0.31 18.58 -4.17
N LYS A 560 -0.33 17.41 -4.21
CA LYS A 560 0.30 16.09 -4.47
C LYS A 560 -0.37 15.28 -5.57
N LEU A 561 -1.32 15.89 -6.28
CA LEU A 561 -2.01 15.24 -7.38
C LEU A 561 -1.13 15.26 -8.63
N LEU A 562 -1.32 14.26 -9.49
CA LEU A 562 -0.65 14.22 -10.79
C LEU A 562 -1.06 15.43 -11.66
N ILE A 563 -2.27 15.97 -11.49
CA ILE A 563 -2.76 17.16 -12.18
C ILE A 563 -2.06 18.40 -11.61
N ASN A 564 -1.71 19.38 -12.45
CA ASN A 564 -1.09 20.62 -11.99
C ASN A 564 -2.05 21.41 -11.07
N SER A 565 -1.53 22.07 -10.02
CA SER A 565 -2.32 22.92 -9.13
C SER A 565 -3.06 24.01 -9.89
N ASP A 566 -2.41 24.61 -10.89
CA ASP A 566 -3.01 25.67 -11.70
C ASP A 566 -4.16 25.13 -12.57
N GLU A 567 -3.97 23.94 -13.13
CA GLU A 567 -5.02 23.24 -13.89
C GLU A 567 -6.19 22.85 -13.00
N PHE A 568 -5.93 22.42 -11.76
CA PHE A 568 -6.99 22.12 -10.82
C PHE A 568 -7.75 23.33 -10.33
N ILE A 569 -7.06 24.43 -10.01
CA ILE A 569 -7.73 25.70 -9.68
C ILE A 569 -8.57 26.18 -10.86
N TYR A 570 -8.07 25.99 -12.08
CA TYR A 570 -8.84 26.28 -13.29
C TYR A 570 -10.09 25.42 -13.38
N MET A 571 -10.00 24.09 -13.24
CA MET A 571 -11.15 23.17 -13.25
C MET A 571 -12.16 23.52 -12.14
N LEU A 572 -11.68 23.74 -10.92
CA LEU A 572 -12.50 24.13 -9.77
C LEU A 572 -13.22 25.46 -10.03
N GLY A 573 -12.49 26.43 -10.60
CA GLY A 573 -13.08 27.70 -11.01
C GLY A 573 -14.18 27.50 -12.06
N ARG A 574 -14.01 26.59 -13.02
CA ARG A 574 -15.05 26.31 -14.04
C ARG A 574 -16.28 25.64 -13.46
N GLN A 575 -16.11 24.66 -12.58
CA GLN A 575 -17.21 23.99 -11.89
C GLN A 575 -18.05 24.97 -11.06
N ASP A 576 -17.37 25.86 -10.34
CA ASP A 576 -18.00 26.89 -9.52
C ASP A 576 -18.85 27.89 -10.32
N ARG A 577 -18.45 28.22 -11.56
CA ARG A 577 -19.25 29.09 -12.45
C ARG A 577 -20.65 28.54 -12.73
N ILE A 578 -20.85 27.22 -12.65
CA ILE A 578 -22.16 26.61 -12.85
C ILE A 578 -23.11 27.04 -11.72
N ALA A 579 -22.65 26.98 -10.46
CA ALA A 579 -23.41 27.44 -9.31
C ALA A 579 -23.63 28.96 -9.33
N ASP A 580 -22.61 29.76 -9.66
CA ASP A 580 -22.72 31.21 -9.84
C ASP A 580 -23.88 31.56 -10.81
N TYR A 581 -23.91 30.90 -11.98
CA TYR A 581 -24.92 31.18 -12.99
C TYR A 581 -26.31 30.65 -12.58
N ALA A 582 -26.39 29.52 -11.88
CA ALA A 582 -27.65 29.01 -11.35
C ALA A 582 -28.27 29.99 -10.33
N GLN A 583 -27.45 30.55 -9.43
CA GLN A 583 -27.89 31.63 -8.54
C GLN A 583 -28.35 32.86 -9.35
N ASN A 584 -27.62 33.27 -10.38
CA ASN A 584 -28.01 34.41 -11.21
C ASN A 584 -29.39 34.20 -11.86
N VAL A 585 -29.72 32.98 -12.32
CA VAL A 585 -31.07 32.65 -12.83
C VAL A 585 -32.11 32.85 -11.72
N ALA A 586 -31.88 32.27 -10.54
CA ALA A 586 -32.80 32.38 -9.41
C ALA A 586 -33.02 33.84 -8.98
N GLU A 587 -31.97 34.66 -8.94
CA GLU A 587 -32.07 36.09 -8.65
C GLU A 587 -32.87 36.85 -9.70
N GLN A 588 -32.72 36.53 -10.99
CA GLN A 588 -33.54 37.15 -12.04
C GLN A 588 -35.02 36.93 -11.78
N LEU A 589 -35.43 35.72 -11.39
CA LEU A 589 -36.84 35.41 -11.10
C LEU A 589 -37.44 36.28 -9.98
N SER A 590 -36.61 36.85 -9.09
CA SER A 590 -37.07 37.75 -8.02
C SER A 590 -37.42 39.16 -8.52
N PHE A 591 -36.94 39.56 -9.72
CA PHE A 591 -37.07 40.94 -10.19
C PHE A 591 -38.46 41.24 -10.74
N ARG A 592 -39.09 40.27 -11.41
CA ARG A 592 -40.40 40.41 -12.02
C ARG A 592 -41.01 39.03 -12.31
N GLU A 593 -42.32 38.97 -12.31
CA GLU A 593 -43.04 37.82 -12.85
C GLU A 593 -42.73 37.57 -14.34
N LEU A 594 -42.71 36.29 -14.71
CA LEU A 594 -42.50 35.85 -16.08
C LEU A 594 -43.70 36.19 -16.97
N TYR A 595 -43.42 36.51 -18.24
CA TYR A 595 -44.43 36.76 -19.28
C TYR A 595 -45.58 35.75 -19.24
N ASP A 596 -46.81 36.25 -19.11
CA ASP A 596 -48.01 35.44 -18.96
C ASP A 596 -48.48 34.86 -20.30
N ASN A 597 -47.73 33.88 -20.80
CA ASN A 597 -48.06 33.12 -21.98
C ASN A 597 -47.73 31.65 -21.75
N LYS A 598 -48.75 30.79 -21.90
CA LYS A 598 -48.63 29.35 -21.61
C LYS A 598 -47.56 28.66 -22.45
N GLU A 599 -47.45 28.99 -23.72
CA GLU A 599 -46.46 28.37 -24.61
C GLU A 599 -45.05 28.90 -24.30
N ALA A 600 -44.90 30.19 -24.02
CA ALA A 600 -43.61 30.77 -23.63
C ALA A 600 -43.08 30.14 -22.33
N ARG A 601 -43.94 30.01 -21.31
CA ARG A 601 -43.62 29.36 -20.03
C ARG A 601 -43.24 27.88 -20.20
N LYS A 602 -43.94 27.17 -21.09
CA LYS A 602 -43.61 25.78 -21.45
C LYS A 602 -42.22 25.70 -22.09
N LEU A 603 -41.88 26.58 -23.02
CA LEU A 603 -40.57 26.60 -23.68
C LEU A 603 -39.42 26.95 -22.71
N VAL A 604 -39.65 27.86 -21.75
CA VAL A 604 -38.70 28.12 -20.65
C VAL A 604 -38.44 26.86 -19.84
N MET A 605 -39.50 26.10 -19.55
CA MET A 605 -39.38 24.86 -18.78
C MET A 605 -38.65 23.75 -19.56
N GLU A 606 -38.91 23.61 -20.87
CA GLU A 606 -38.16 22.70 -21.75
C GLU A 606 -36.66 23.05 -21.79
N MET A 607 -36.32 24.34 -21.80
CA MET A 607 -34.93 24.79 -21.71
C MET A 607 -34.32 24.43 -20.35
N ALA A 608 -35.02 24.73 -19.25
CA ALA A 608 -34.49 24.47 -17.92
C ALA A 608 -34.29 22.97 -17.62
N GLU A 609 -35.16 22.10 -18.16
CA GLU A 609 -34.95 20.64 -18.13
C GLU A 609 -33.70 20.21 -18.92
N SER A 610 -33.43 20.86 -20.06
CA SER A 610 -32.23 20.61 -20.86
C SER A 610 -30.96 21.03 -20.09
N VAL A 611 -30.99 22.17 -19.41
CA VAL A 611 -29.90 22.63 -18.54
C VAL A 611 -29.64 21.66 -17.38
N LYS A 612 -30.70 21.17 -16.71
CA LYS A 612 -30.56 20.16 -15.65
C LYS A 612 -29.86 18.90 -16.16
N LYS A 613 -30.29 18.40 -17.34
CA LYS A 613 -29.67 17.22 -17.97
C LYS A 613 -28.18 17.45 -18.21
N THR A 614 -27.79 18.61 -18.73
CA THR A 614 -26.38 18.95 -18.96
C THR A 614 -25.57 18.99 -17.66
N ALA A 615 -26.12 19.58 -16.59
CA ALA A 615 -25.47 19.61 -15.27
C ALA A 615 -25.30 18.21 -14.65
N SER A 616 -26.29 17.34 -14.81
CA SER A 616 -26.25 15.97 -14.30
C SER A 616 -25.20 15.11 -15.05
N ILE A 617 -25.12 15.22 -16.38
CA ILE A 617 -24.06 14.55 -17.15
C ILE A 617 -22.67 15.09 -16.76
N TYR A 618 -22.57 16.39 -16.44
CA TYR A 618 -21.31 16.96 -15.93
C TYR A 618 -20.93 16.37 -14.57
N GLU A 619 -21.88 16.20 -13.64
CA GLU A 619 -21.64 15.53 -12.36
C GLU A 619 -21.11 14.10 -12.57
N ASP A 620 -21.77 13.31 -13.43
CA ASP A 620 -21.33 11.97 -13.83
C ASP A 620 -19.88 12.00 -14.39
N THR A 621 -19.54 13.06 -15.13
CA THR A 621 -18.19 13.28 -15.68
C THR A 621 -17.16 13.48 -14.56
N VAL A 622 -17.50 14.25 -13.53
CA VAL A 622 -16.64 14.47 -12.34
C VAL A 622 -16.50 13.18 -11.52
N LEU A 623 -17.57 12.43 -11.33
CA LEU A 623 -17.54 11.12 -10.67
C LEU A 623 -16.61 10.15 -11.41
N HIS A 624 -16.67 10.12 -12.74
CA HIS A 624 -15.80 9.25 -13.53
C HIS A 624 -14.33 9.74 -13.55
N LEU A 625 -14.08 11.05 -13.45
CA LEU A 625 -12.73 11.60 -13.26
C LEU A 625 -12.06 11.03 -11.98
N ARG A 626 -12.84 10.85 -10.90
CA ARG A 626 -12.36 10.14 -9.70
C ARG A 626 -11.95 8.71 -10.03
N LYS A 627 -12.80 7.98 -10.76
CA LYS A 627 -12.53 6.59 -11.17
C LYS A 627 -11.28 6.47 -12.04
N LEU A 628 -11.09 7.35 -13.01
CA LEU A 628 -9.89 7.43 -13.84
C LEU A 628 -8.63 7.65 -12.97
N THR A 629 -8.75 8.52 -11.98
CA THR A 629 -7.65 8.81 -11.07
C THR A 629 -7.35 7.65 -10.14
N LEU A 630 -8.33 6.83 -9.76
CA LEU A 630 -8.15 5.61 -8.96
C LEU A 630 -7.61 4.43 -9.80
N SER A 631 -8.03 4.30 -11.06
CA SER A 631 -7.57 3.21 -11.95
C SER A 631 -6.17 3.42 -12.51
N GLY A 632 -5.62 4.64 -12.40
CA GLY A 632 -4.28 4.96 -12.89
C GLY A 632 -4.24 5.31 -14.36
N HIS A 633 -5.27 6.01 -14.84
CA HIS A 633 -5.34 6.52 -16.22
C HIS A 633 -5.37 5.41 -17.28
N THR A 634 -6.12 4.33 -17.03
CA THR A 634 -6.26 3.26 -18.01
C THR A 634 -6.87 3.78 -19.31
N LYS A 635 -6.53 3.14 -20.44
CA LYS A 635 -7.07 3.53 -21.76
C LYS A 635 -8.61 3.45 -21.81
N ALA A 636 -9.19 2.45 -21.14
CA ALA A 636 -10.64 2.26 -21.10
C ALA A 636 -11.34 3.40 -20.36
N ASP A 637 -10.82 3.79 -19.18
CA ASP A 637 -11.41 4.87 -18.41
C ASP A 637 -11.21 6.24 -19.08
N LYS A 638 -10.08 6.45 -19.80
CA LYS A 638 -9.88 7.66 -20.61
C LYS A 638 -10.90 7.78 -21.74
N GLU A 639 -11.20 6.67 -22.42
CA GLU A 639 -12.19 6.67 -23.50
C GLU A 639 -13.61 6.92 -22.96
N GLU A 640 -13.94 6.38 -21.79
CA GLU A 640 -15.23 6.66 -21.16
C GLU A 640 -15.32 8.12 -20.66
N LEU A 641 -14.25 8.68 -20.08
CA LEU A 641 -14.22 10.10 -19.72
C LEU A 641 -14.41 11.00 -20.96
N LYS A 642 -13.75 10.64 -22.07
CA LYS A 642 -13.90 11.34 -23.35
C LYS A 642 -15.32 11.30 -23.87
N LYS A 643 -16.00 10.16 -23.73
CA LYS A 643 -17.39 9.98 -24.11
C LYS A 643 -18.30 10.85 -23.26
N LEU A 644 -18.12 10.87 -21.93
CA LEU A 644 -18.88 11.73 -21.03
C LEU A 644 -18.72 13.23 -21.37
N ILE A 645 -17.49 13.69 -21.61
CA ILE A 645 -17.26 15.08 -22.07
C ILE A 645 -17.99 15.36 -23.38
N HIS A 646 -17.98 14.42 -24.34
CA HIS A 646 -18.74 14.56 -25.58
C HIS A 646 -20.25 14.63 -25.32
N ASP A 647 -20.76 13.80 -24.41
CA ASP A 647 -22.18 13.77 -24.06
C ASP A 647 -22.63 15.10 -23.39
N VAL A 648 -21.76 15.75 -22.58
CA VAL A 648 -22.01 17.10 -22.06
C VAL A 648 -22.15 18.10 -23.23
N ASN A 649 -21.22 18.09 -24.19
CA ASN A 649 -21.27 19.04 -25.31
C ASN A 649 -22.49 18.81 -26.23
N VAL A 650 -22.94 17.56 -26.38
CA VAL A 650 -24.18 17.26 -27.10
C VAL A 650 -25.40 17.78 -26.33
N SER A 651 -25.42 17.63 -25.00
CA SER A 651 -26.51 18.11 -24.15
C SER A 651 -26.57 19.64 -24.07
N GLU A 652 -25.42 20.31 -24.04
CA GLU A 652 -25.34 21.77 -24.15
C GLU A 652 -25.95 22.24 -25.48
N HIS A 653 -25.58 21.63 -26.62
CA HIS A 653 -26.16 21.97 -27.92
C HIS A 653 -27.69 21.77 -27.98
N GLU A 654 -28.23 20.77 -27.26
CA GLU A 654 -29.69 20.60 -27.13
C GLU A 654 -30.35 21.77 -26.37
N ALA A 655 -29.69 22.28 -25.33
CA ALA A 655 -30.14 23.45 -24.55
C ALA A 655 -30.09 24.73 -25.39
N ASP A 656 -29.03 24.90 -26.17
CA ASP A 656 -28.78 25.98 -27.13
C ASP A 656 -29.94 26.07 -28.17
N MET A 657 -30.34 24.91 -28.70
CA MET A 657 -31.48 24.78 -29.60
C MET A 657 -32.81 25.07 -28.89
N ALA A 658 -32.95 24.74 -27.60
CA ALA A 658 -34.14 25.06 -26.81
C ALA A 658 -34.24 26.57 -26.53
N GLU A 659 -33.12 27.23 -26.20
CA GLU A 659 -33.03 28.68 -26.03
C GLU A 659 -33.49 29.40 -27.29
N SER A 660 -32.93 29.03 -28.46
CA SER A 660 -33.25 29.65 -29.74
C SER A 660 -34.75 29.60 -30.06
N ARG A 661 -35.39 28.44 -29.81
CA ARG A 661 -36.85 28.27 -29.98
C ARG A 661 -37.64 29.14 -29.00
N ALA A 662 -37.27 29.12 -27.71
CA ALA A 662 -37.93 29.87 -26.66
C ALA A 662 -37.81 31.38 -26.89
N ALA A 663 -36.61 31.88 -27.15
CA ALA A 663 -36.33 33.28 -27.44
C ALA A 663 -37.08 33.77 -28.69
N GLY A 664 -37.05 33.00 -29.79
CA GLY A 664 -37.78 33.32 -31.00
C GLY A 664 -39.29 33.46 -30.75
N PHE A 665 -39.86 32.56 -29.95
CA PHE A 665 -41.27 32.62 -29.56
C PHE A 665 -41.58 33.85 -28.69
N VAL A 666 -40.77 34.09 -27.64
CA VAL A 666 -40.95 35.21 -26.70
C VAL A 666 -40.91 36.56 -27.43
N PHE A 667 -39.96 36.77 -28.35
CA PHE A 667 -39.89 38.03 -29.11
C PHE A 667 -41.02 38.18 -30.13
N SER A 668 -41.52 37.08 -30.70
CA SER A 668 -42.61 37.14 -31.69
C SER A 668 -43.98 37.36 -31.06
N SER A 669 -44.18 36.92 -29.82
CA SER A 669 -45.47 36.97 -29.11
C SER A 669 -45.55 38.05 -28.02
N GLY A 670 -44.41 38.56 -27.56
CA GLY A 670 -44.29 39.47 -26.42
C GLY A 670 -44.63 40.94 -26.66
N SER A 671 -45.23 41.32 -27.80
CA SER A 671 -45.54 42.74 -28.10
C SER A 671 -46.52 43.37 -27.12
N ASP A 672 -47.35 42.55 -26.48
CA ASP A 672 -48.43 42.99 -25.60
C ASP A 672 -47.94 43.24 -24.15
N ASP A 673 -46.83 42.61 -23.74
CA ASP A 673 -46.08 42.92 -22.51
C ASP A 673 -44.57 42.88 -22.79
N PRO A 674 -44.02 43.92 -23.42
CA PRO A 674 -42.63 43.94 -23.86
C PRO A 674 -41.64 43.81 -22.71
N LEU A 675 -41.98 44.32 -21.53
CA LEU A 675 -41.09 44.29 -20.37
C LEU A 675 -41.02 42.91 -19.76
N ALA A 676 -42.15 42.21 -19.62
CA ALA A 676 -42.15 40.82 -19.16
C ALA A 676 -41.51 39.87 -20.19
N ALA A 677 -41.70 40.13 -21.49
CA ALA A 677 -41.06 39.36 -22.56
C ALA A 677 -39.54 39.51 -22.55
N VAL A 678 -39.02 40.74 -22.43
CA VAL A 678 -37.58 40.99 -22.30
C VAL A 678 -37.02 40.37 -21.01
N HIS A 679 -37.76 40.43 -19.92
CA HIS A 679 -37.36 39.79 -18.67
C HIS A 679 -37.27 38.27 -18.81
N MET A 680 -38.28 37.62 -19.41
CA MET A 680 -38.26 36.18 -19.69
C MET A 680 -37.11 35.79 -20.62
N TYR A 681 -36.84 36.58 -21.66
CA TYR A 681 -35.66 36.37 -22.51
C TYR A 681 -34.36 36.46 -21.71
N ARG A 682 -34.26 37.39 -20.75
CA ARG A 682 -33.09 37.48 -19.88
C ARG A 682 -32.92 36.25 -19.00
N VAL A 683 -34.00 35.63 -18.55
CA VAL A 683 -33.97 34.36 -17.82
C VAL A 683 -33.49 33.22 -18.72
N LEU A 684 -33.98 33.14 -19.97
CA LEU A 684 -33.50 32.17 -20.97
C LEU A 684 -31.98 32.30 -21.19
N GLN A 685 -31.47 33.51 -21.43
CA GLN A 685 -30.03 33.74 -21.59
C GLN A 685 -29.21 33.28 -20.38
N ARG A 686 -29.76 33.43 -19.16
CA ARG A 686 -29.06 32.99 -17.93
C ARG A 686 -29.11 31.50 -17.72
N LEU A 687 -30.17 30.83 -18.18
CA LEU A 687 -30.24 29.37 -18.23
C LEU A 687 -29.18 28.83 -19.22
N ASP A 688 -29.00 29.51 -20.36
CA ASP A 688 -27.98 29.15 -21.35
C ASP A 688 -26.56 29.26 -20.77
N ASP A 689 -26.28 30.35 -20.04
CA ASP A 689 -24.99 30.53 -19.35
C ASP A 689 -24.65 29.34 -18.41
N VAL A 690 -25.64 28.71 -17.78
CA VAL A 690 -25.43 27.51 -16.93
C VAL A 690 -25.02 26.30 -17.77
N ALA A 691 -25.69 26.04 -18.89
CA ALA A 691 -25.34 24.93 -19.80
C ALA A 691 -23.94 25.14 -20.40
N ASN A 692 -23.63 26.35 -20.85
CA ASN A 692 -22.31 26.74 -21.34
C ASN A 692 -21.21 26.55 -20.28
N ALA A 693 -21.50 26.87 -19.01
CA ALA A 693 -20.55 26.63 -17.92
C ALA A 693 -20.28 25.14 -17.67
N CYS A 694 -21.30 24.28 -17.83
CA CYS A 694 -21.11 22.83 -17.74
C CYS A 694 -20.20 22.32 -18.87
N GLU A 695 -20.38 22.81 -20.10
CA GLU A 695 -19.52 22.49 -21.24
C GLU A 695 -18.07 22.94 -21.01
N ASP A 696 -17.87 24.21 -20.63
CA ASP A 696 -16.56 24.77 -20.31
C ASP A 696 -15.85 23.98 -19.18
N ALA A 697 -16.61 23.55 -18.17
CA ALA A 697 -16.09 22.76 -17.06
C ALA A 697 -15.71 21.33 -17.50
N ALA A 698 -16.53 20.66 -18.30
CA ALA A 698 -16.20 19.35 -18.87
C ALA A 698 -14.98 19.42 -19.80
N ASN A 699 -14.93 20.44 -20.66
CA ASN A 699 -13.83 20.69 -21.59
C ASN A 699 -12.50 20.97 -20.86
N ALA A 700 -12.54 21.47 -19.63
CA ALA A 700 -11.34 21.62 -18.79
C ALA A 700 -10.64 20.28 -18.48
N PHE A 701 -11.33 19.14 -18.65
CA PHE A 701 -10.74 17.80 -18.47
C PHE A 701 -10.05 17.25 -19.73
N LEU A 702 -10.20 17.89 -20.89
CA LEU A 702 -9.60 17.42 -22.15
C LEU A 702 -8.07 17.21 -22.08
N PRO A 703 -7.28 18.07 -21.39
CA PRO A 703 -5.84 17.82 -21.21
C PRO A 703 -5.52 16.49 -20.51
N ILE A 704 -6.42 15.98 -19.67
CA ILE A 704 -6.25 14.70 -18.94
C ILE A 704 -6.49 13.50 -19.87
N VAL A 705 -7.40 13.67 -20.83
CA VAL A 705 -7.80 12.63 -21.79
C VAL A 705 -6.80 12.52 -22.94
N TYR A 706 -6.29 13.64 -23.45
CA TYR A 706 -5.44 13.68 -24.64
C TYR A 706 -3.92 13.66 -24.36
N ASN A 707 -3.48 13.82 -23.11
CA ASN A 707 -2.10 13.57 -22.68
C ASN A 707 -1.92 12.13 -22.19
#